data_AF-A0A1D2QLE9-F1
#
_entry.id   AF-A0A1D2QLE9-F1
#
_cell.length_a   1.000
_cell.length_b   1.000
_cell.length_c   1.000
_cell.angle_alpha   90.00
_cell.angle_beta   90.00
_cell.angle_gamma   90.00
#
_symmetry.space_group_name_H-M   'P 1'
#
loop_
_entity.id
_entity.type
_entity.pdbx_description
1 polymer ?
#
loop_
_entity_poly.entity_id
_entity_poly.type
_entity_poly.pdbx_seq_one_letter_code
_entity_poly.pdbx_strand_id
1 'polypeptide(L)'
;MRPGHTVRPEHNGKPPERQLELTELQTTTIQSLVVKDSNEPITPEKTVSNESIPAPESNSIDQVASPLPSLAAKEVELQTTGTEIIITLGDRVYRVRGLDKNTSIDQLKIQLMAKREEQFHLDKLDLYSSKQRQVFINQACVELSVKDEVIKKDLGKVLLVLEEQQAKQQEANNENNAIEIDSEERKAAMELLQDENLLDRVLSDFRCAGVVGEEINKLAGYLSCVSRKLDKPLAVIIQSSSAAGKSSLMDSILALMPEEERVQYSVMTGQSLFYMGETNLKNKILAISEEEGASNASYALKLLQSEGEVTIASTGKDDSTGNLVTKEYTVQGPVMLFLTTTAIDIDEELMNRCLVLSVNESREQTQAIHQAQRQKRTLQGLQNKLEKERMISLHRNAQRLLKPLQIINPYADQLTFLNDKTRTRRDHEKYLTLIDSIALLHQYQREVKTIDYNGESIEYVEVTLEDIETANKLAHDILGRTLDELPPQTRKLLKQIQQLVQSECEVQKIEQNQFRFSRKRIREFTQWGNTQLKVHLHRLEEMEYLLAHRGGRGQSFEYELLYDAKSDEVNHLMGLLDTEKLTYDKKKSGVNGKKSDLNVNKSESSRPQVGRVSALIKAPQAKPTIIYSDSGSVLSECTSRGV
;
A
#
# COMPACT_ATOMS: atom_id res chain seq x y z
N MET A 1 -58.17 64.17 -9.28
CA MET A 1 -58.33 62.78 -8.81
C MET A 1 -57.55 62.60 -7.50
N ARG A 2 -58.26 62.28 -6.42
CA ARG A 2 -57.79 61.75 -5.12
C ARG A 2 -58.70 60.52 -4.83
N PRO A 3 -58.43 59.60 -3.87
CA PRO A 3 -57.39 59.56 -2.82
C PRO A 3 -56.71 58.17 -2.58
N GLY A 4 -55.66 58.15 -1.74
CA GLY A 4 -55.63 57.38 -0.48
C GLY A 4 -55.20 55.89 -0.42
N HIS A 5 -54.27 55.62 0.51
CA HIS A 5 -53.97 54.35 1.21
C HIS A 5 -53.25 53.24 0.40
N THR A 6 -52.25 52.52 0.91
CA THR A 6 -52.18 51.90 2.25
C THR A 6 -50.73 51.48 2.58
N VAL A 7 -50.34 51.68 3.84
CA VAL A 7 -49.16 51.13 4.52
C VAL A 7 -49.50 49.73 5.03
N ARG A 8 -48.58 48.73 4.89
CA ARG A 8 -48.38 47.48 5.70
C ARG A 8 -47.50 46.46 4.91
N PRO A 9 -46.83 45.48 5.55
CA PRO A 9 -45.71 45.63 6.48
C PRO A 9 -44.49 44.77 6.06
N GLU A 10 -43.28 45.17 6.48
CA GLU A 10 -42.07 44.35 6.35
C GLU A 10 -42.16 43.11 7.26
N HIS A 11 -41.87 41.96 6.66
CA HIS A 11 -41.92 40.65 7.29
C HIS A 11 -40.62 40.44 8.09
N ASN A 12 -40.67 40.75 9.39
CA ASN A 12 -39.67 40.28 10.37
C ASN A 12 -39.87 38.78 10.60
N GLY A 13 -39.09 37.96 9.89
CA GLY A 13 -39.01 36.51 10.07
C GLY A 13 -37.56 36.08 10.26
N LYS A 14 -37.02 36.27 11.48
CA LYS A 14 -35.81 35.55 11.91
C LYS A 14 -36.18 34.07 12.11
N PRO A 15 -35.40 33.11 11.58
CA PRO A 15 -35.53 31.71 11.97
C PRO A 15 -35.12 31.54 13.45
N PRO A 16 -35.73 30.60 14.20
CA PRO A 16 -35.48 30.45 15.63
C PRO A 16 -34.07 29.91 15.91
N GLU A 17 -33.31 30.65 16.71
CA GLU A 17 -32.10 30.18 17.37
C GLU A 17 -32.49 29.03 18.33
N ARG A 18 -31.99 27.82 18.06
CA ARG A 18 -31.96 26.75 19.06
C ARG A 18 -30.95 27.13 20.13
N GLN A 19 -31.43 27.62 21.25
CA GLN A 19 -30.67 27.64 22.51
C GLN A 19 -30.47 26.19 22.96
N LEU A 20 -29.22 25.72 22.91
CA LEU A 20 -28.78 24.55 23.65
C LEU A 20 -28.44 25.03 25.07
N GLU A 21 -29.31 24.72 26.02
CA GLU A 21 -29.02 24.86 27.44
C GLU A 21 -27.85 23.94 27.81
N LEU A 22 -26.72 24.55 28.17
CA LEU A 22 -25.62 23.93 28.89
C LEU A 22 -26.12 23.61 30.30
N THR A 23 -26.46 22.35 30.55
CA THR A 23 -26.65 21.84 31.91
C THR A 23 -25.29 21.51 32.51
N GLU A 24 -24.83 22.39 33.41
CA GLU A 24 -23.72 22.13 34.31
C GLU A 24 -24.05 20.93 35.20
N LEU A 25 -23.38 19.79 34.97
CA LEU A 25 -23.36 18.70 35.93
C LEU A 25 -22.19 18.89 36.89
N GLN A 26 -22.58 19.11 38.13
CA GLN A 26 -21.79 19.40 39.30
C GLN A 26 -20.76 18.29 39.58
N THR A 27 -19.52 18.71 39.80
CA THR A 27 -18.45 17.95 40.44
C THR A 27 -18.87 17.50 41.84
N THR A 28 -19.07 16.19 42.02
CA THR A 28 -19.20 15.57 43.35
C THR A 28 -17.92 14.83 43.69
N THR A 29 -17.10 15.46 44.51
CA THR A 29 -15.99 14.87 45.24
C THR A 29 -16.53 13.85 46.24
N ILE A 30 -16.19 12.55 46.10
CA ILE A 30 -16.32 11.57 47.19
C ILE A 30 -15.02 10.77 47.35
N GLN A 31 -14.38 11.12 48.47
CA GLN A 31 -13.45 10.43 49.35
C GLN A 31 -12.92 9.03 48.98
N SER A 32 -11.59 9.00 48.90
CA SER A 32 -10.71 7.86 49.08
C SER A 32 -10.96 7.11 50.41
N LEU A 33 -11.25 5.82 50.33
CA LEU A 33 -11.12 4.88 51.45
C LEU A 33 -9.94 3.96 51.17
N VAL A 34 -8.90 4.17 51.97
CA VAL A 34 -7.70 3.35 52.09
C VAL A 34 -8.03 2.12 52.93
N VAL A 35 -7.84 0.91 52.38
CA VAL A 35 -7.68 -0.32 53.18
C VAL A 35 -6.57 -1.19 52.58
N LYS A 36 -5.38 -1.01 53.18
CA LYS A 36 -4.33 -1.98 53.50
C LYS A 36 -4.05 -3.13 52.51
N ASP A 37 -2.98 -2.96 51.73
CA ASP A 37 -2.20 -4.07 51.17
C ASP A 37 -1.33 -4.72 52.27
N SER A 38 -1.48 -6.03 52.44
CA SER A 38 -0.58 -6.88 53.21
C SER A 38 0.08 -7.86 52.25
N ASN A 39 1.35 -7.62 51.97
CA ASN A 39 2.28 -8.56 51.33
C ASN A 39 2.67 -9.66 52.33
N GLU A 40 2.46 -10.93 51.96
CA GLU A 40 3.44 -12.01 52.17
C GLU A 40 3.14 -13.21 51.23
N PRO A 41 4.17 -13.98 50.83
CA PRO A 41 4.17 -14.79 49.62
C PRO A 41 3.71 -16.24 49.87
N ILE A 42 3.09 -16.86 48.86
CA ILE A 42 2.79 -18.31 48.87
C ILE A 42 3.66 -18.99 47.80
N THR A 43 4.43 -19.95 48.26
CA THR A 43 5.39 -20.82 47.57
C THR A 43 4.72 -21.87 46.66
N PRO A 44 5.45 -22.40 45.64
CA PRO A 44 4.95 -23.41 44.71
C PRO A 44 5.38 -24.84 45.10
N GLU A 45 4.43 -25.78 45.08
CA GLU A 45 4.61 -27.25 45.13
C GLU A 45 3.36 -27.85 44.44
N LYS A 46 3.35 -28.82 43.52
CA LYS A 46 4.25 -29.93 43.19
C LYS A 46 4.07 -30.35 41.71
N THR A 47 5.19 -30.65 41.07
CA THR A 47 5.35 -31.48 39.85
C THR A 47 5.67 -32.92 40.24
N VAL A 48 4.92 -33.91 39.71
CA VAL A 48 5.31 -35.21 39.07
C VAL A 48 3.97 -35.78 38.54
N SER A 49 3.82 -36.45 37.39
CA SER A 49 4.68 -37.40 36.67
C SER A 49 4.07 -37.66 35.28
N ASN A 50 4.88 -37.66 34.22
CA ASN A 50 4.55 -38.34 32.97
C ASN A 50 5.75 -39.23 32.61
N GLU A 51 5.60 -40.52 32.87
CA GLU A 51 6.50 -41.57 32.38
C GLU A 51 6.21 -41.89 30.92
N SER A 52 7.25 -42.39 30.26
CA SER A 52 7.45 -42.41 28.81
C SER A 52 7.41 -43.82 28.20
N ILE A 53 7.22 -43.87 26.86
CA ILE A 53 7.58 -44.93 25.88
C ILE A 53 6.51 -46.04 25.67
N PRO A 54 6.30 -46.64 24.45
CA PRO A 54 6.93 -46.45 23.12
C PRO A 54 5.98 -46.19 21.93
N ALA A 55 6.56 -45.68 20.84
CA ALA A 55 6.01 -45.76 19.49
C ALA A 55 6.15 -47.20 18.94
N PRO A 56 5.13 -47.77 18.27
CA PRO A 56 5.29 -48.99 17.52
C PRO A 56 5.81 -48.72 16.11
N GLU A 57 6.56 -49.70 15.64
CA GLU A 57 7.49 -49.70 14.53
C GLU A 57 6.83 -49.68 13.15
N SER A 58 7.63 -49.22 12.19
CA SER A 58 7.50 -49.43 10.76
C SER A 58 7.44 -50.92 10.42
N ASN A 59 6.26 -51.40 10.01
CA ASN A 59 6.13 -52.64 9.26
C ASN A 59 5.58 -52.33 7.87
N SER A 60 6.48 -52.41 6.89
CA SER A 60 6.17 -52.57 5.48
C SER A 60 5.57 -53.95 5.24
N ILE A 61 4.29 -54.00 4.87
CA ILE A 61 3.66 -55.17 4.24
C ILE A 61 2.86 -54.67 3.03
N ASP A 62 3.44 -54.98 1.87
CA ASP A 62 2.82 -55.38 0.61
C ASP A 62 1.83 -54.45 -0.11
N GLN A 63 2.37 -53.92 -1.21
CA GLN A 63 1.71 -53.81 -2.50
C GLN A 63 0.80 -55.02 -2.77
N VAL A 64 -0.51 -54.84 -2.68
CA VAL A 64 -1.55 -55.25 -3.66
C VAL A 64 -2.89 -54.78 -3.07
N ALA A 65 -3.40 -53.64 -3.55
CA ALA A 65 -4.82 -53.32 -3.43
C ALA A 65 -5.27 -52.61 -4.72
N SER A 66 -6.20 -53.29 -5.38
CA SER A 66 -6.95 -53.05 -6.61
C SER A 66 -7.30 -51.58 -6.95
N PRO A 67 -7.52 -51.26 -8.24
CA PRO A 67 -7.90 -49.92 -8.65
C PRO A 67 -9.14 -49.44 -7.90
N LEU A 68 -9.12 -48.18 -7.46
CA LEU A 68 -10.27 -47.44 -6.98
C LEU A 68 -11.48 -47.74 -7.89
N PRO A 69 -12.64 -48.15 -7.34
CA PRO A 69 -13.84 -48.24 -8.15
C PRO A 69 -14.12 -46.84 -8.67
N SER A 70 -14.08 -46.68 -10.00
CA SER A 70 -14.73 -45.58 -10.70
C SER A 70 -16.18 -45.54 -10.19
N LEU A 71 -16.48 -44.56 -9.34
CA LEU A 71 -17.86 -44.18 -9.04
C LEU A 71 -18.45 -43.75 -10.38
N ALA A 72 -19.25 -44.63 -10.97
CA ALA A 72 -20.11 -44.32 -12.08
C ALA A 72 -20.95 -43.08 -11.72
N ALA A 73 -20.50 -41.93 -12.20
CA ALA A 73 -21.27 -40.70 -12.18
C ALA A 73 -22.48 -40.94 -13.09
N LYS A 74 -23.63 -41.22 -12.49
CA LYS A 74 -24.90 -40.89 -13.15
C LYS A 74 -24.88 -39.38 -13.33
N GLU A 75 -24.75 -38.95 -14.59
CA GLU A 75 -24.83 -37.57 -15.04
C GLU A 75 -25.99 -36.86 -14.32
N VAL A 76 -25.66 -35.81 -13.59
CA VAL A 76 -26.65 -34.89 -13.06
C VAL A 76 -27.00 -33.95 -14.22
N GLU A 77 -28.20 -34.10 -14.78
CA GLU A 77 -28.65 -33.21 -15.84
C GLU A 77 -28.97 -31.83 -15.23
N LEU A 78 -28.14 -30.84 -15.55
CA LEU A 78 -28.29 -29.46 -15.12
C LEU A 78 -28.77 -28.60 -16.28
N GLN A 79 -29.91 -27.94 -16.10
CA GLN A 79 -30.45 -26.95 -17.04
C GLN A 79 -30.56 -25.61 -16.34
N THR A 80 -29.87 -24.59 -16.86
CA THR A 80 -29.95 -23.22 -16.35
C THR A 80 -30.76 -22.36 -17.30
N THR A 81 -31.89 -21.83 -16.83
CA THR A 81 -32.79 -20.97 -17.61
C THR A 81 -32.91 -19.61 -16.92
N GLY A 82 -32.02 -18.68 -17.26
CA GLY A 82 -32.01 -17.32 -16.69
C GLY A 82 -31.76 -17.31 -15.18
N THR A 83 -32.83 -17.11 -14.40
CA THR A 83 -32.80 -17.04 -12.92
C THR A 83 -33.21 -18.35 -12.23
N GLU A 84 -33.42 -19.42 -13.01
CA GLU A 84 -33.85 -20.73 -12.51
C GLU A 84 -32.80 -21.80 -12.85
N ILE A 85 -32.46 -22.61 -11.84
CA ILE A 85 -31.57 -23.76 -12.01
C ILE A 85 -32.41 -25.02 -11.79
N ILE A 86 -32.41 -25.91 -12.77
CA ILE A 86 -33.13 -27.17 -12.74
C ILE A 86 -32.09 -28.30 -12.68
N ILE A 87 -32.21 -29.14 -11.66
CA ILE A 87 -31.30 -30.25 -11.37
C ILE A 87 -32.14 -31.53 -11.36
N THR A 88 -31.89 -32.44 -12.31
CA THR A 88 -32.60 -33.72 -12.40
C THR A 88 -31.75 -34.83 -11.76
N LEU A 89 -32.32 -35.51 -10.77
CA LEU A 89 -31.68 -36.61 -10.03
C LEU A 89 -32.57 -37.85 -10.08
N GLY A 90 -32.42 -38.64 -11.15
CA GLY A 90 -33.25 -39.82 -11.38
C GLY A 90 -34.68 -39.44 -11.76
N ASP A 91 -35.67 -39.87 -10.97
CA ASP A 91 -37.10 -39.55 -11.16
C ASP A 91 -37.53 -38.25 -10.46
N ARG A 92 -36.58 -37.48 -9.91
CA ARG A 92 -36.84 -36.28 -9.10
C ARG A 92 -36.19 -35.06 -9.74
N VAL A 93 -36.92 -33.95 -9.77
CA VAL A 93 -36.50 -32.68 -10.35
C VAL A 93 -36.46 -31.64 -9.25
N TYR A 94 -35.31 -31.02 -9.06
CA TYR A 94 -35.11 -29.91 -8.13
C TYR A 94 -35.01 -28.61 -8.90
N ARG A 95 -35.80 -27.61 -8.51
CA ARG A 95 -35.77 -26.28 -9.11
C ARG A 95 -35.40 -25.25 -8.06
N VAL A 96 -34.33 -24.53 -8.32
CA VAL A 96 -33.74 -23.51 -7.44
C VAL A 96 -33.99 -22.14 -8.03
N ARG A 97 -34.45 -21.21 -7.20
CA ARG A 97 -34.59 -19.77 -7.52
C ARG A 97 -33.99 -18.92 -6.41
N GLY A 98 -33.51 -17.73 -6.78
CA GLY A 98 -32.99 -16.74 -5.82
C GLY A 98 -31.50 -16.89 -5.49
N LEU A 99 -30.76 -17.72 -6.24
CA LEU A 99 -29.30 -17.83 -6.10
C LEU A 99 -28.61 -16.50 -6.43
N ASP A 100 -29.14 -15.76 -7.40
CA ASP A 100 -28.72 -14.43 -7.84
C ASP A 100 -28.72 -13.36 -6.74
N LYS A 101 -29.47 -13.59 -5.64
CA LYS A 101 -29.62 -12.64 -4.54
C LYS A 101 -28.72 -12.94 -3.35
N ASN A 102 -27.96 -14.04 -3.36
CA ASN A 102 -27.00 -14.35 -2.30
C ASN A 102 -25.65 -13.68 -2.55
N THR A 103 -25.45 -12.53 -1.91
CA THR A 103 -24.15 -11.83 -1.87
C THR A 103 -23.24 -12.29 -0.72
N SER A 104 -23.78 -12.93 0.32
CA SER A 104 -23.01 -13.42 1.47
C SER A 104 -22.51 -14.86 1.26
N ILE A 105 -21.23 -15.11 1.56
CA ILE A 105 -20.61 -16.44 1.50
C ILE A 105 -21.16 -17.38 2.59
N ASP A 106 -21.56 -16.82 3.73
CA ASP A 106 -21.95 -17.61 4.92
C ASP A 106 -23.42 -18.09 4.92
N GLN A 107 -24.22 -17.69 3.93
CA GLN A 107 -25.65 -18.04 3.85
C GLN A 107 -26.05 -18.36 2.42
N LEU A 108 -26.78 -19.47 2.24
CA LEU A 108 -27.28 -19.90 0.93
C LEU A 108 -28.80 -19.95 0.97
N LYS A 109 -29.42 -18.77 1.06
CA LYS A 109 -30.88 -18.60 1.08
C LYS A 109 -31.46 -18.73 -0.31
N ILE A 110 -32.24 -19.78 -0.53
CA ILE A 110 -32.85 -20.06 -1.82
C ILE A 110 -34.32 -20.46 -1.66
N GLN A 111 -35.05 -20.37 -2.76
CA GLN A 111 -36.33 -21.05 -2.89
C GLN A 111 -36.09 -22.37 -3.63
N LEU A 112 -36.34 -23.48 -2.95
CA LEU A 112 -36.12 -24.83 -3.47
C LEU A 112 -37.47 -25.53 -3.67
N MET A 113 -37.68 -26.07 -4.87
CA MET A 113 -38.80 -26.95 -5.19
C MET A 113 -38.26 -28.33 -5.51
N ALA A 114 -38.76 -29.36 -4.83
CA ALA A 114 -38.51 -30.76 -5.16
C ALA A 114 -39.78 -31.36 -5.77
N LYS A 115 -39.68 -31.99 -6.94
CA LYS A 115 -40.81 -32.57 -7.68
C LYS A 115 -40.51 -34.00 -8.08
N ARG A 116 -41.52 -34.87 -8.00
CA ARG A 116 -41.50 -36.25 -8.48
C ARG A 116 -42.86 -36.55 -9.11
N GLU A 117 -42.89 -36.86 -10.40
CA GLU A 117 -44.13 -37.03 -11.17
C GLU A 117 -45.09 -35.82 -11.00
N GLU A 118 -46.28 -36.01 -10.43
CA GLU A 118 -47.26 -34.95 -10.14
C GLU A 118 -47.14 -34.35 -8.72
N GLN A 119 -46.31 -34.93 -7.85
CA GLN A 119 -46.12 -34.48 -6.48
C GLN A 119 -44.96 -33.48 -6.39
N PHE A 120 -45.13 -32.40 -5.62
CA PHE A 120 -44.06 -31.44 -5.40
C PHE A 120 -44.14 -30.82 -4.00
N HIS A 121 -42.97 -30.45 -3.48
CA HIS A 121 -42.78 -29.65 -2.27
C HIS A 121 -41.98 -28.40 -2.60
N LEU A 122 -42.38 -27.24 -2.09
CA LEU A 122 -41.69 -25.96 -2.33
C LEU A 122 -41.56 -25.18 -1.02
N ASP A 123 -40.34 -24.76 -0.71
CA ASP A 123 -40.05 -23.96 0.48
C ASP A 123 -38.91 -22.97 0.24
N LYS A 124 -38.74 -22.03 1.16
CA LYS A 124 -37.58 -21.12 1.23
C LYS A 124 -36.71 -21.56 2.39
N LEU A 125 -35.46 -21.91 2.11
CA LEU A 125 -34.51 -22.31 3.14
C LEU A 125 -33.11 -21.77 2.87
N ASP A 126 -32.36 -21.65 3.95
CA ASP A 126 -30.91 -21.55 3.94
C ASP A 126 -30.30 -22.97 3.95
N LEU A 127 -29.63 -23.33 2.86
CA LEU A 127 -29.03 -24.65 2.70
C LEU A 127 -27.84 -24.91 3.65
N TYR A 128 -27.20 -23.87 4.20
CA TYR A 128 -26.17 -24.06 5.22
C TYR A 128 -26.77 -24.31 6.61
N SER A 129 -28.04 -23.96 6.83
CA SER A 129 -28.72 -24.22 8.10
C SER A 129 -29.16 -25.68 8.21
N SER A 130 -28.48 -26.46 9.06
CA SER A 130 -28.85 -27.86 9.33
C SER A 130 -30.29 -28.02 9.81
N LYS A 131 -30.80 -27.07 10.59
CA LYS A 131 -32.19 -27.10 11.09
C LYS A 131 -33.19 -26.95 9.94
N GLN A 132 -32.96 -25.97 9.06
CA GLN A 132 -33.87 -25.71 7.93
C GLN A 132 -33.81 -26.83 6.88
N ARG A 133 -32.63 -27.41 6.63
CA ARG A 133 -32.51 -28.62 5.81
C ARG A 133 -33.33 -29.78 6.36
N GLN A 134 -33.30 -30.02 7.67
CA GLN A 134 -34.05 -31.12 8.26
C GLN A 134 -35.56 -30.90 8.16
N VAL A 135 -36.04 -29.66 8.32
CA VAL A 135 -37.46 -29.31 8.11
C VAL A 135 -37.88 -29.60 6.67
N PHE A 136 -37.09 -29.13 5.69
CA PHE A 136 -37.36 -29.39 4.28
C PHE A 136 -37.36 -30.89 3.94
N ILE A 137 -36.37 -31.65 4.44
CA ILE A 137 -36.30 -33.11 4.24
C ILE A 137 -37.57 -33.77 4.75
N ASN A 138 -37.97 -33.48 6.00
CA ASN A 138 -39.12 -34.12 6.61
C ASN A 138 -40.41 -33.85 5.80
N GLN A 139 -40.63 -32.61 5.37
CA GLN A 139 -41.83 -32.24 4.63
C GLN A 139 -41.82 -32.78 3.19
N ALA A 140 -40.68 -32.69 2.50
CA ALA A 140 -40.52 -33.23 1.15
C ALA A 140 -40.68 -34.75 1.11
N CYS A 141 -40.23 -35.48 2.14
CA CYS A 141 -40.39 -36.94 2.22
C CYS A 141 -41.86 -37.36 2.31
N VAL A 142 -42.65 -36.63 3.09
CA VAL A 142 -44.09 -36.86 3.23
C VAL A 142 -44.81 -36.58 1.91
N GLU A 143 -44.51 -35.46 1.27
CA GLU A 143 -45.21 -35.03 0.05
C GLU A 143 -44.82 -35.83 -1.19
N LEU A 144 -43.56 -36.26 -1.31
CA LEU A 144 -43.02 -37.00 -2.47
C LEU A 144 -43.08 -38.53 -2.30
N SER A 145 -43.48 -39.00 -1.10
CA SER A 145 -43.46 -40.43 -0.72
C SER A 145 -42.09 -41.09 -0.93
N VAL A 146 -41.03 -40.40 -0.49
CA VAL A 146 -39.62 -40.85 -0.63
C VAL A 146 -39.00 -40.99 0.77
N LYS A 147 -38.05 -41.92 0.93
CA LYS A 147 -37.26 -42.05 2.17
C LYS A 147 -36.38 -40.82 2.41
N ASP A 148 -36.25 -40.45 3.67
CA ASP A 148 -35.42 -39.35 4.18
C ASP A 148 -33.96 -39.41 3.72
N GLU A 149 -33.37 -40.60 3.71
CA GLU A 149 -31.98 -40.80 3.26
C GLU A 149 -31.76 -40.39 1.79
N VAL A 150 -32.79 -40.51 0.94
CA VAL A 150 -32.69 -40.19 -0.49
C VAL A 150 -32.74 -38.68 -0.69
N ILE A 151 -33.69 -37.99 -0.07
CA ILE A 151 -33.79 -36.52 -0.13
C ILE A 151 -32.55 -35.86 0.52
N LYS A 152 -32.02 -36.45 1.60
CA LYS A 152 -30.78 -36.00 2.22
C LYS A 152 -29.57 -36.11 1.28
N LYS A 153 -29.43 -37.23 0.56
CA LYS A 153 -28.37 -37.41 -0.44
C LYS A 153 -28.53 -36.46 -1.63
N ASP A 154 -29.76 -36.26 -2.08
CA ASP A 154 -30.05 -35.33 -3.17
C ASP A 154 -29.74 -33.88 -2.79
N LEU A 155 -30.12 -33.43 -1.59
CA LEU A 155 -29.76 -32.10 -1.08
C LEU A 155 -28.25 -31.90 -0.99
N GLY A 156 -27.49 -32.94 -0.66
CA GLY A 156 -26.02 -32.89 -0.69
C GLY A 156 -25.47 -32.64 -2.10
N LYS A 157 -26.08 -33.24 -3.12
CA LYS A 157 -25.70 -33.00 -4.53
C LYS A 157 -26.13 -31.62 -5.01
N VAL A 158 -27.34 -31.19 -4.65
CA VAL A 158 -27.85 -29.84 -4.96
C VAL A 158 -26.95 -28.78 -4.33
N LEU A 159 -26.49 -28.98 -3.09
CA LEU A 159 -25.55 -28.07 -2.43
C LEU A 159 -24.25 -27.91 -3.22
N LEU A 160 -23.59 -29.03 -3.57
CA LEU A 160 -22.33 -29.00 -4.32
C LEU A 160 -22.46 -28.29 -5.67
N VAL A 161 -23.57 -28.54 -6.38
CA VAL A 161 -23.87 -27.89 -7.66
C VAL A 161 -24.06 -26.38 -7.50
N LEU A 162 -24.77 -25.96 -6.44
CA LEU A 162 -25.00 -24.54 -6.19
C LEU A 162 -23.73 -23.82 -5.74
N GLU A 163 -22.86 -24.48 -4.95
CA GLU A 163 -21.55 -23.95 -4.57
C GLU A 163 -20.66 -23.75 -5.80
N GLU A 164 -20.61 -24.74 -6.72
CA GLU A 164 -19.86 -24.62 -7.97
C GLU A 164 -20.39 -23.48 -8.85
N GLN A 165 -21.71 -23.30 -8.89
CA GLN A 165 -22.35 -22.25 -9.68
C GLN A 165 -22.18 -20.86 -9.04
N GLN A 166 -22.13 -20.77 -7.71
CA GLN A 166 -21.82 -19.55 -6.98
C GLN A 166 -20.36 -19.14 -7.17
N ALA A 167 -19.41 -20.10 -7.14
CA ALA A 167 -18.01 -19.84 -7.45
C ALA A 167 -17.84 -19.28 -8.86
N LYS A 168 -18.48 -19.89 -9.86
CA LYS A 168 -18.48 -19.40 -11.25
C LYS A 168 -19.12 -18.01 -11.39
N GLN A 169 -20.20 -17.71 -10.66
CA GLN A 169 -20.82 -16.38 -10.66
C GLN A 169 -19.95 -15.32 -9.96
N GLN A 170 -19.18 -15.69 -8.93
CA GLN A 170 -18.24 -14.78 -8.27
C GLN A 170 -17.02 -14.48 -9.15
N GLU A 171 -16.46 -15.49 -9.80
CA GLU A 171 -15.43 -15.33 -10.83
C GLU A 171 -15.94 -14.40 -11.95
N ALA A 172 -17.14 -14.66 -12.47
CA ALA A 172 -17.75 -13.83 -13.51
C ALA A 172 -18.10 -12.40 -13.04
N ASN A 173 -18.57 -12.19 -11.81
CA ASN A 173 -18.86 -10.84 -11.29
C ASN A 173 -17.60 -10.02 -11.02
N ASN A 174 -16.48 -10.67 -10.69
CA ASN A 174 -15.18 -10.01 -10.61
C ASN A 174 -14.67 -9.57 -12.00
N GLU A 175 -15.04 -10.30 -13.05
CA GLU A 175 -14.68 -9.97 -14.44
C GLU A 175 -15.67 -8.99 -15.12
N ASN A 176 -16.97 -9.04 -14.80
CA ASN A 176 -18.05 -8.34 -15.52
C ASN A 176 -18.24 -6.85 -15.18
N ASN A 177 -17.40 -6.26 -14.33
CA ASN A 177 -17.36 -4.80 -14.14
C ASN A 177 -16.42 -4.08 -15.14
N ALA A 178 -15.84 -4.81 -16.10
CA ALA A 178 -15.04 -4.22 -17.16
C ALA A 178 -15.94 -3.36 -18.06
N ILE A 179 -15.80 -2.03 -17.96
CA ILE A 179 -16.44 -1.09 -18.87
C ILE A 179 -16.01 -1.44 -20.30
N GLU A 180 -16.97 -1.80 -21.15
CA GLU A 180 -16.70 -2.05 -22.57
C GLU A 180 -16.25 -0.74 -23.23
N ILE A 181 -14.97 -0.69 -23.60
CA ILE A 181 -14.38 0.44 -24.33
C ILE A 181 -14.77 0.29 -25.80
N ASP A 182 -15.31 1.37 -26.39
CA ASP A 182 -15.61 1.40 -27.82
C ASP A 182 -14.37 1.11 -28.67
N SER A 183 -14.57 0.55 -29.85
CA SER A 183 -13.49 0.12 -30.75
C SER A 183 -12.56 1.27 -31.18
N GLU A 184 -13.10 2.46 -31.44
CA GLU A 184 -12.29 3.64 -31.81
C GLU A 184 -11.54 4.20 -30.61
N GLU A 185 -12.19 4.27 -29.45
CA GLU A 185 -11.55 4.72 -28.21
C GLU A 185 -10.43 3.77 -27.75
N ARG A 186 -10.65 2.46 -27.93
CA ARG A 186 -9.64 1.43 -27.65
C ARG A 186 -8.45 1.59 -28.57
N LYS A 187 -8.67 1.86 -29.86
CA LYS A 187 -7.59 2.11 -30.82
C LYS A 187 -6.77 3.34 -30.44
N ALA A 188 -7.42 4.45 -30.12
CA ALA A 188 -6.73 5.67 -29.69
C ALA A 188 -5.93 5.46 -28.40
N ALA A 189 -6.48 4.72 -27.44
CA ALA A 189 -5.79 4.36 -26.20
C ALA A 189 -4.58 3.44 -26.45
N MET A 190 -4.70 2.47 -27.36
CA MET A 190 -3.57 1.64 -27.80
C MET A 190 -2.49 2.46 -28.51
N GLU A 191 -2.86 3.40 -29.38
CA GLU A 191 -1.92 4.31 -30.04
C GLU A 191 -1.16 5.18 -29.04
N LEU A 192 -1.80 5.61 -27.95
CA LEU A 192 -1.10 6.28 -26.84
C LEU A 192 -0.09 5.32 -26.19
N LEU A 193 -0.50 4.11 -25.80
CA LEU A 193 0.37 3.14 -25.12
C LEU A 193 1.54 2.63 -25.99
N GLN A 194 1.42 2.71 -27.32
CA GLN A 194 2.46 2.34 -28.27
C GLN A 194 3.39 3.49 -28.68
N ASP A 195 3.17 4.70 -28.15
CA ASP A 195 4.00 5.87 -28.46
C ASP A 195 5.41 5.76 -27.86
N GLU A 196 6.44 5.84 -28.70
CA GLU A 196 7.85 5.79 -28.26
C GLU A 196 8.21 6.87 -27.23
N ASN A 197 7.52 8.02 -27.25
CA ASN A 197 7.72 9.11 -26.29
C ASN A 197 6.56 9.21 -25.28
N LEU A 198 6.04 8.05 -24.83
CA LEU A 198 4.88 7.96 -23.95
C LEU A 198 4.97 8.85 -22.71
N LEU A 199 6.10 8.85 -22.00
CA LEU A 199 6.26 9.65 -20.78
C LEU A 199 6.22 11.16 -21.05
N ASP A 200 6.87 11.61 -22.13
CA ASP A 200 6.83 13.02 -22.55
C ASP A 200 5.43 13.42 -23.01
N ARG A 201 4.72 12.51 -23.69
CA ARG A 201 3.33 12.71 -24.08
C ARG A 201 2.42 12.85 -22.86
N VAL A 202 2.57 11.99 -21.84
CA VAL A 202 1.85 12.11 -20.55
C VAL A 202 2.11 13.48 -19.91
N LEU A 203 3.37 13.95 -19.88
CA LEU A 203 3.71 15.28 -19.34
C LEU A 203 3.09 16.42 -20.16
N SER A 204 3.09 16.30 -21.49
CA SER A 204 2.46 17.26 -22.39
C SER A 204 0.94 17.33 -22.17
N ASP A 205 0.30 16.18 -21.95
CA ASP A 205 -1.12 16.06 -21.67
C ASP A 205 -1.47 16.69 -20.31
N PHE A 206 -0.63 16.52 -19.28
CA PHE A 206 -0.78 17.25 -18.02
C PHE A 206 -0.73 18.77 -18.19
N ARG A 207 0.17 19.27 -19.05
CA ARG A 207 0.24 20.70 -19.40
C ARG A 207 -1.04 21.16 -20.08
N CYS A 208 -1.56 20.39 -21.04
CA CYS A 208 -2.84 20.66 -21.70
C CYS A 208 -4.04 20.60 -20.74
N ALA A 209 -4.04 19.69 -19.74
CA ALA A 209 -5.01 19.66 -18.65
C ALA A 209 -4.95 20.87 -17.72
N GLY A 210 -3.94 21.72 -17.89
CA GLY A 210 -3.75 22.98 -17.18
C GLY A 210 -3.02 22.84 -15.86
N VAL A 211 -2.17 21.80 -15.73
CA VAL A 211 -1.18 21.65 -14.65
C VAL A 211 0.19 22.07 -15.20
N VAL A 212 0.70 23.22 -14.74
CA VAL A 212 1.97 23.77 -15.21
C VAL A 212 3.09 23.43 -14.25
N GLY A 213 4.29 23.16 -14.76
CA GLY A 213 5.46 22.77 -13.95
C GLY A 213 5.31 21.39 -13.33
N GLU A 214 6.03 21.09 -12.23
CA GLU A 214 5.89 19.84 -11.47
C GLU A 214 6.18 18.55 -12.26
N GLU A 215 7.03 18.58 -13.29
CA GLU A 215 7.18 17.44 -14.21
C GLU A 215 7.57 16.13 -13.50
N ILE A 216 8.53 16.19 -12.58
CA ILE A 216 8.96 15.03 -11.76
C ILE A 216 7.80 14.51 -10.89
N ASN A 217 7.09 15.42 -10.21
CA ASN A 217 6.02 15.05 -9.29
C ASN A 217 4.80 14.48 -10.04
N LYS A 218 4.47 15.03 -11.21
CA LYS A 218 3.44 14.49 -12.10
C LYS A 218 3.79 13.08 -12.56
N LEU A 219 5.00 12.88 -13.06
CA LEU A 219 5.43 11.59 -13.59
C LEU A 219 5.50 10.54 -12.49
N ALA A 220 6.11 10.87 -11.36
CA ALA A 220 6.20 9.98 -10.21
C ALA A 220 4.81 9.62 -9.65
N GLY A 221 3.91 10.59 -9.53
CA GLY A 221 2.54 10.33 -9.10
C GLY A 221 1.77 9.46 -10.10
N TYR A 222 1.90 9.72 -11.40
CA TYR A 222 1.27 8.92 -12.46
C TYR A 222 1.79 7.47 -12.47
N LEU A 223 3.12 7.28 -12.42
CA LEU A 223 3.74 5.95 -12.37
C LEU A 223 3.38 5.22 -11.07
N SER A 224 3.28 5.93 -9.96
CA SER A 224 2.80 5.33 -8.71
C SER A 224 1.35 4.87 -8.85
N CYS A 225 0.49 5.60 -9.56
CA CYS A 225 -0.87 5.12 -9.85
C CYS A 225 -0.89 3.88 -10.76
N VAL A 226 0.04 3.77 -11.71
CA VAL A 226 0.20 2.58 -12.56
C VAL A 226 0.59 1.35 -11.72
N SER A 227 1.43 1.54 -10.70
CA SER A 227 1.88 0.47 -9.80
C SER A 227 0.74 -0.28 -9.09
N ARG A 228 -0.50 0.24 -9.08
CA ARG A 228 -1.70 -0.46 -8.56
C ARG A 228 -1.94 -1.83 -9.19
N LYS A 229 -1.37 -2.07 -10.38
CA LYS A 229 -1.47 -3.33 -11.13
C LYS A 229 -0.30 -4.29 -10.84
N LEU A 230 0.66 -3.89 -9.99
CA LEU A 230 1.74 -4.72 -9.48
C LEU A 230 1.33 -5.37 -8.14
N ASP A 231 2.00 -6.47 -7.79
CA ASP A 231 1.76 -7.18 -6.52
C ASP A 231 2.11 -6.33 -5.29
N LYS A 232 3.09 -5.43 -5.43
CA LYS A 232 3.53 -4.48 -4.40
C LYS A 232 3.47 -3.06 -4.95
N PRO A 233 2.33 -2.36 -4.85
CA PRO A 233 2.19 -1.01 -5.35
C PRO A 233 3.01 0.00 -4.53
N LEU A 234 3.43 1.07 -5.19
CA LEU A 234 4.01 2.24 -4.56
C LEU A 234 2.96 2.99 -3.75
N ALA A 235 3.41 3.64 -2.67
CA ALA A 235 2.62 4.61 -1.93
C ALA A 235 3.24 6.00 -2.08
N VAL A 236 2.39 7.03 -2.18
CA VAL A 236 2.82 8.42 -2.37
C VAL A 236 2.22 9.31 -1.31
N ILE A 237 3.05 10.21 -0.76
CA ILE A 237 2.62 11.32 0.10
C ILE A 237 3.07 12.62 -0.56
N ILE A 238 2.13 13.53 -0.85
CA ILE A 238 2.48 14.91 -1.20
C ILE A 238 2.50 15.75 0.07
N GLN A 239 3.68 16.23 0.42
CA GLN A 239 3.92 17.10 1.56
C GLN A 239 4.24 18.53 1.10
N SER A 240 3.52 19.52 1.62
CA SER A 240 3.80 20.93 1.33
C SER A 240 3.10 21.86 2.31
N SER A 241 3.38 23.16 2.23
CA SER A 241 2.60 24.18 2.95
C SER A 241 1.15 24.25 2.47
N SER A 242 0.26 24.77 3.32
CA SER A 242 -1.15 24.99 2.95
C SER A 242 -1.25 25.90 1.72
N ALA A 243 -2.26 25.65 0.86
CA ALA A 243 -2.50 26.36 -0.39
C ALA A 243 -1.41 26.27 -1.49
N ALA A 244 -0.36 25.46 -1.32
CA ALA A 244 0.66 25.27 -2.37
C ALA A 244 0.19 24.46 -3.60
N GLY A 245 -1.02 23.88 -3.57
CA GLY A 245 -1.59 23.14 -4.70
C GLY A 245 -1.51 21.61 -4.64
N LYS A 246 -1.30 21.01 -3.45
CA LYS A 246 -1.25 19.54 -3.27
C LYS A 246 -2.48 18.81 -3.80
N SER A 247 -3.66 19.21 -3.34
CA SER A 247 -4.92 18.60 -3.75
C SER A 247 -5.12 18.78 -5.25
N SER A 248 -4.77 19.95 -5.79
CA SER A 248 -4.82 20.17 -7.23
C SER A 248 -3.90 19.25 -8.03
N LEU A 249 -2.70 18.93 -7.52
CA LEU A 249 -1.78 17.99 -8.16
C LEU A 249 -2.33 16.56 -8.10
N MET A 250 -2.75 16.13 -6.91
CA MET A 250 -3.39 14.82 -6.67
C MET A 250 -4.62 14.63 -7.57
N ASP A 251 -5.57 15.56 -7.54
CA ASP A 251 -6.80 15.51 -8.34
C ASP A 251 -6.51 15.45 -9.84
N SER A 252 -5.47 16.14 -10.30
CA SER A 252 -5.09 16.13 -11.71
C SER A 252 -4.51 14.78 -12.14
N ILE A 253 -3.73 14.13 -11.28
CA ILE A 253 -3.20 12.78 -11.55
C ILE A 253 -4.34 11.75 -11.49
N LEU A 254 -5.17 11.80 -10.46
CA LEU A 254 -6.32 10.91 -10.30
C LEU A 254 -7.37 11.08 -11.41
N ALA A 255 -7.48 12.26 -12.01
CA ALA A 255 -8.39 12.48 -13.14
C ALA A 255 -8.05 11.59 -14.34
N LEU A 256 -6.76 11.29 -14.57
CA LEU A 256 -6.27 10.41 -15.64
C LEU A 256 -6.48 8.92 -15.34
N MET A 257 -6.87 8.57 -14.11
CA MET A 257 -7.11 7.20 -13.69
C MET A 257 -8.60 6.82 -13.85
N PRO A 258 -8.93 5.56 -14.16
CA PRO A 258 -10.31 5.11 -14.28
C PRO A 258 -11.08 5.33 -12.97
N GLU A 259 -12.35 5.71 -13.05
CA GLU A 259 -13.14 6.06 -11.86
C GLU A 259 -13.47 4.84 -11.01
N GLU A 260 -13.63 3.69 -11.65
CA GLU A 260 -13.89 2.40 -11.02
C GLU A 260 -12.66 1.80 -10.30
N GLU A 261 -11.45 2.30 -10.62
CA GLU A 261 -10.19 1.85 -10.02
C GLU A 261 -9.63 2.86 -9.00
N ARG A 262 -10.41 3.87 -8.61
CA ARG A 262 -10.01 4.85 -7.57
C ARG A 262 -11.11 5.05 -6.53
N VAL A 263 -10.70 5.23 -5.29
CA VAL A 263 -11.57 5.59 -4.16
C VAL A 263 -10.96 6.80 -3.48
N GLN A 264 -11.71 7.91 -3.42
CA GLN A 264 -11.22 9.18 -2.88
C GLN A 264 -12.02 9.61 -1.65
N TYR A 265 -11.32 9.95 -0.57
CA TYR A 265 -11.89 10.46 0.67
C TYR A 265 -11.23 11.78 1.07
N SER A 266 -12.05 12.73 1.53
CA SER A 266 -11.52 13.99 2.09
C SER A 266 -10.92 13.76 3.48
N VAL A 267 -11.63 13.01 4.33
CA VAL A 267 -11.22 12.63 5.69
C VAL A 267 -11.66 11.18 5.92
N MET A 268 -10.78 10.38 6.50
CA MET A 268 -11.07 8.98 6.83
C MET A 268 -10.77 8.76 8.32
N THR A 269 -11.62 8.03 9.03
CA THR A 269 -11.30 7.58 10.40
C THR A 269 -10.67 6.20 10.35
N GLY A 270 -9.81 5.84 11.33
CA GLY A 270 -9.20 4.51 11.38
C GLY A 270 -10.22 3.38 11.34
N GLN A 271 -11.35 3.56 12.01
CA GLN A 271 -12.44 2.58 12.03
C GLN A 271 -13.13 2.45 10.66
N SER A 272 -13.32 3.56 9.92
CA SER A 272 -14.00 3.52 8.62
C SER A 272 -13.30 2.68 7.57
N LEU A 273 -11.97 2.58 7.61
CA LEU A 273 -11.20 1.77 6.65
C LEU A 273 -11.55 0.28 6.76
N PHE A 274 -11.82 -0.21 7.97
CA PHE A 274 -12.16 -1.61 8.17
C PHE A 274 -13.58 -1.93 7.70
N TYR A 275 -14.52 -1.00 7.85
CA TYR A 275 -15.87 -1.16 7.27
C TYR A 275 -15.86 -1.07 5.73
N MET A 276 -14.75 -0.66 5.10
CA MET A 276 -14.56 -0.78 3.66
C MET A 276 -14.22 -2.21 3.22
N GLY A 277 -14.18 -3.22 4.10
CA GLY A 277 -14.06 -4.62 3.69
C GLY A 277 -15.17 -5.08 2.75
N GLU A 278 -16.33 -4.41 2.77
CA GLU A 278 -17.41 -4.60 1.79
C GLU A 278 -17.08 -4.02 0.40
N THR A 279 -16.09 -3.14 0.31
CA THR A 279 -15.61 -2.51 -0.93
C THR A 279 -14.31 -3.17 -1.38
N ASN A 280 -14.31 -3.82 -2.54
CA ASN A 280 -13.09 -4.41 -3.08
C ASN A 280 -12.05 -3.31 -3.41
N LEU A 281 -10.95 -3.25 -2.64
CA LEU A 281 -9.84 -2.31 -2.83
C LEU A 281 -8.68 -2.88 -3.66
N LYS A 282 -8.73 -4.18 -4.02
CA LYS A 282 -7.69 -4.84 -4.78
C LYS A 282 -7.46 -4.15 -6.12
N ASN A 283 -6.19 -3.86 -6.43
CA ASN A 283 -5.73 -3.15 -7.61
C ASN A 283 -6.31 -1.73 -7.79
N LYS A 284 -6.73 -1.08 -6.70
CA LYS A 284 -7.29 0.28 -6.71
C LYS A 284 -6.36 1.30 -6.06
N ILE A 285 -6.64 2.56 -6.35
CA ILE A 285 -6.00 3.72 -5.74
C ILE A 285 -6.86 4.22 -4.59
N LEU A 286 -6.33 4.19 -3.37
CA LEU A 286 -6.94 4.81 -2.19
C LEU A 286 -6.33 6.20 -1.98
N ALA A 287 -7.15 7.22 -2.23
CA ALA A 287 -6.77 8.61 -2.27
C ALA A 287 -7.32 9.35 -1.03
N ILE A 288 -6.45 9.94 -0.20
CA ILE A 288 -6.84 10.65 1.04
C ILE A 288 -6.25 12.07 1.04
N SER A 289 -7.12 13.09 0.95
CA SER A 289 -6.69 14.48 0.73
C SER A 289 -6.20 15.23 1.99
N GLU A 290 -6.61 14.86 3.21
CA GLU A 290 -6.14 15.54 4.43
C GLU A 290 -5.78 14.55 5.55
N GLU A 291 -4.50 14.57 5.96
CA GLU A 291 -3.92 13.63 6.92
C GLU A 291 -4.40 13.80 8.37
N GLU A 292 -5.04 14.91 8.76
CA GLU A 292 -5.67 14.98 10.11
C GLU A 292 -6.64 13.79 10.31
N GLY A 293 -7.28 13.30 9.25
CA GLY A 293 -8.00 12.02 9.25
C GLY A 293 -7.10 10.77 9.26
N ALA A 294 -6.05 10.75 8.42
CA ALA A 294 -5.17 9.59 8.30
C ALA A 294 -4.32 9.30 9.55
N SER A 295 -4.08 10.28 10.44
CA SER A 295 -3.41 10.07 11.73
C SER A 295 -4.10 8.97 12.57
N ASN A 296 -5.44 8.94 12.56
CA ASN A 296 -6.24 7.93 13.24
C ASN A 296 -6.29 6.58 12.50
N ALA A 297 -5.94 6.55 11.22
CA ALA A 297 -5.92 5.36 10.36
C ALA A 297 -4.50 4.87 10.03
N SER A 298 -3.46 5.54 10.54
CA SER A 298 -2.06 5.31 10.17
C SER A 298 -1.64 3.86 10.39
N TYR A 299 -2.07 3.24 11.49
CA TYR A 299 -1.79 1.82 11.74
C TYR A 299 -2.36 0.90 10.65
N ALA A 300 -3.62 1.07 10.27
CA ALA A 300 -4.26 0.22 9.27
C ALA A 300 -3.68 0.47 7.86
N LEU A 301 -3.34 1.72 7.54
CA LEU A 301 -2.63 2.06 6.30
C LEU A 301 -1.22 1.45 6.24
N LYS A 302 -0.51 1.36 7.38
CA LYS A 302 0.79 0.69 7.46
C LYS A 302 0.66 -0.80 7.15
N LEU A 303 -0.30 -1.49 7.76
CA LEU A 303 -0.51 -2.93 7.53
C LEU A 303 -0.94 -3.20 6.09
N LEU A 304 -1.87 -2.42 5.52
CA LEU A 304 -2.26 -2.57 4.10
C LEU A 304 -1.06 -2.45 3.16
N GLN A 305 -0.12 -1.56 3.45
CA GLN A 305 1.07 -1.38 2.62
C GLN A 305 2.13 -2.48 2.80
N SER A 306 2.25 -3.08 3.99
CA SER A 306 3.27 -4.11 4.26
C SER A 306 2.80 -5.54 4.07
N GLU A 307 1.56 -5.83 4.45
CA GLU A 307 0.99 -7.18 4.51
C GLU A 307 0.02 -7.43 3.35
N GLY A 308 -0.45 -6.37 2.67
CA GLY A 308 -1.36 -6.49 1.53
C GLY A 308 -2.78 -6.87 1.92
N GLU A 309 -3.06 -7.16 3.19
CA GLU A 309 -4.39 -7.38 3.74
C GLU A 309 -4.48 -6.84 5.17
N VAL A 310 -5.68 -6.48 5.61
CA VAL A 310 -5.94 -6.06 6.98
C VAL A 310 -7.24 -6.67 7.47
N THR A 311 -7.18 -7.36 8.60
CA THR A 311 -8.34 -7.93 9.28
C THR A 311 -8.54 -7.29 10.64
N ILE A 312 -9.76 -6.89 10.96
CA ILE A 312 -10.15 -6.49 12.31
C ILE A 312 -11.39 -7.27 12.76
N ALA A 313 -11.41 -7.63 14.04
CA ALA A 313 -12.61 -8.08 14.71
C ALA A 313 -13.30 -6.89 15.37
N SER A 314 -14.52 -6.56 14.95
CA SER A 314 -15.33 -5.49 15.54
C SER A 314 -16.68 -6.01 16.03
N THR A 315 -17.18 -5.50 17.15
CA THR A 315 -18.49 -5.90 17.68
C THR A 315 -19.62 -5.28 16.87
N GLY A 316 -20.30 -6.09 16.06
CA GLY A 316 -21.53 -5.72 15.38
C GLY A 316 -22.76 -6.10 16.19
N LYS A 317 -23.89 -5.43 15.96
CA LYS A 317 -25.18 -5.87 16.51
C LYS A 317 -25.80 -6.87 15.53
N ASP A 318 -26.27 -8.01 16.03
CA ASP A 318 -27.03 -8.96 15.22
C ASP A 318 -28.46 -8.44 15.04
N ASP A 319 -28.87 -8.21 13.78
CA ASP A 319 -30.18 -7.64 13.43
C ASP A 319 -31.35 -8.53 13.87
N SER A 320 -31.08 -9.82 14.11
CA SER A 320 -32.09 -10.80 14.52
C SER A 320 -32.20 -10.98 16.03
N THR A 321 -31.09 -10.89 16.76
CA THR A 321 -31.05 -11.17 18.21
C THR A 321 -30.78 -9.95 19.08
N GLY A 322 -30.32 -8.84 18.49
CA GLY A 322 -29.93 -7.62 19.20
C GLY A 322 -28.66 -7.75 20.05
N ASN A 323 -28.04 -8.93 20.06
CA ASN A 323 -26.82 -9.21 20.79
C ASN A 323 -25.60 -8.63 20.08
N LEU A 324 -24.58 -8.27 20.85
CA LEU A 324 -23.27 -7.91 20.32
C LEU A 324 -22.58 -9.20 19.86
N VAL A 325 -22.34 -9.32 18.57
CA VAL A 325 -21.61 -10.41 17.94
C VAL A 325 -20.36 -9.84 17.29
N THR A 326 -19.21 -10.44 17.56
CA THR A 326 -17.96 -10.08 16.89
C THR A 326 -18.07 -10.44 15.41
N LYS A 327 -17.99 -9.43 14.54
CA LYS A 327 -17.89 -9.57 13.09
C LYS A 327 -16.45 -9.28 12.68
N GLU A 328 -15.89 -10.14 11.84
CA GLU A 328 -14.58 -9.93 11.26
C GLU A 328 -14.73 -9.17 9.93
N TYR A 329 -13.97 -8.09 9.77
CA TYR A 329 -13.90 -7.30 8.56
C TYR A 329 -12.50 -7.46 7.97
N THR A 330 -12.41 -8.01 6.77
CA THR A 330 -11.15 -8.19 6.04
C THR A 330 -11.13 -7.28 4.82
N VAL A 331 -10.05 -6.51 4.68
CA VAL A 331 -9.77 -5.66 3.52
C VAL A 331 -8.60 -6.26 2.78
N GLN A 332 -8.82 -6.69 1.54
CA GLN A 332 -7.77 -7.27 0.68
C GLN A 332 -7.20 -6.21 -0.27
N GLY A 333 -5.87 -6.16 -0.34
CA GLY A 333 -5.08 -5.47 -1.35
C GLY A 333 -4.60 -6.42 -2.47
N PRO A 334 -3.60 -6.01 -3.27
CA PRO A 334 -2.79 -4.78 -3.17
C PRO A 334 -3.57 -3.49 -3.42
N VAL A 335 -3.21 -2.40 -2.72
CA VAL A 335 -3.81 -1.06 -2.85
C VAL A 335 -2.72 -0.01 -2.99
N MET A 336 -2.83 0.87 -4.00
CA MET A 336 -1.94 2.02 -4.14
C MET A 336 -2.44 3.15 -3.22
N LEU A 337 -1.60 3.62 -2.30
CA LEU A 337 -1.95 4.72 -1.40
C LEU A 337 -1.51 6.06 -1.97
N PHE A 338 -2.42 7.04 -2.04
CA PHE A 338 -2.13 8.41 -2.45
C PHE A 338 -2.63 9.41 -1.39
N LEU A 339 -1.71 9.92 -0.59
CA LEU A 339 -2.02 10.80 0.53
C LEU A 339 -1.53 12.23 0.27
N THR A 340 -2.22 13.22 0.80
CA THR A 340 -1.70 14.59 0.87
C THR A 340 -1.76 15.17 2.26
N THR A 341 -0.72 15.92 2.63
CA THR A 341 -0.57 16.44 3.99
C THR A 341 0.03 17.84 4.04
N THR A 342 -0.51 18.63 4.96
CA THR A 342 0.01 19.94 5.39
C THR A 342 0.91 19.82 6.61
N ALA A 343 0.92 18.67 7.29
CA ALA A 343 1.70 18.44 8.48
C ALA A 343 3.19 18.34 8.14
N ILE A 344 4.00 18.98 8.98
CA ILE A 344 5.46 18.93 8.88
C ILE A 344 5.97 17.65 9.55
N ASP A 345 5.25 17.16 10.57
CA ASP A 345 5.55 15.93 11.32
C ASP A 345 4.49 14.86 11.01
N ILE A 346 4.89 13.94 10.14
CA ILE A 346 4.14 12.73 9.78
C ILE A 346 4.73 11.58 10.60
N ASP A 347 3.94 10.55 10.88
CA ASP A 347 4.46 9.29 11.39
C ASP A 347 5.65 8.81 10.52
N GLU A 348 6.83 8.76 11.12
CA GLU A 348 8.09 8.48 10.43
C GLU A 348 8.06 7.09 9.76
N GLU A 349 7.34 6.16 10.36
CA GLU A 349 7.18 4.81 9.86
C GLU A 349 6.38 4.76 8.56
N LEU A 350 5.27 5.52 8.47
CA LEU A 350 4.46 5.66 7.27
C LEU A 350 5.22 6.43 6.19
N MET A 351 5.87 7.54 6.56
CA MET A 351 6.71 8.32 5.65
C MET A 351 7.82 7.46 5.03
N ASN A 352 8.46 6.59 5.82
CA ASN A 352 9.49 5.67 5.33
C ASN A 352 8.95 4.55 4.43
N ARG A 353 7.62 4.35 4.34
CA ARG A 353 6.97 3.42 3.40
C ARG A 353 6.51 4.09 2.11
N CYS A 354 6.35 5.41 2.10
CA CYS A 354 5.90 6.16 0.93
C CYS A 354 7.05 6.87 0.19
N LEU A 355 6.78 7.25 -1.06
CA LEU A 355 7.51 8.26 -1.79
C LEU A 355 7.01 9.64 -1.36
N VAL A 356 7.92 10.49 -0.87
CA VAL A 356 7.57 11.83 -0.38
C VAL A 356 7.81 12.84 -1.51
N LEU A 357 6.71 13.38 -2.05
CA LEU A 357 6.74 14.41 -3.08
C LEU A 357 6.58 15.79 -2.44
N SER A 358 7.49 16.70 -2.75
CA SER A 358 7.42 18.10 -2.31
C SER A 358 7.00 19.00 -3.47
N VAL A 359 5.97 19.82 -3.25
CA VAL A 359 5.46 20.76 -4.27
C VAL A 359 6.41 21.95 -4.45
N ASN A 360 6.57 22.42 -5.68
CA ASN A 360 7.36 23.58 -6.04
C ASN A 360 6.64 24.88 -5.66
N GLU A 361 7.13 25.50 -4.59
CA GLU A 361 6.63 26.79 -4.08
C GLU A 361 7.51 27.97 -4.53
N SER A 362 8.16 27.86 -5.69
CA SER A 362 8.98 28.95 -6.26
C SER A 362 8.12 30.08 -6.82
N ARG A 363 8.73 31.26 -6.95
CA ARG A 363 8.06 32.44 -7.51
C ARG A 363 7.75 32.23 -8.98
N GLU A 364 8.68 31.62 -9.71
CA GLU A 364 8.55 31.28 -11.13
C GLU A 364 7.36 30.35 -11.35
N GLN A 365 7.24 29.31 -10.52
CA GLN A 365 6.11 28.38 -10.55
C GLN A 365 4.79 29.09 -10.25
N THR A 366 4.76 29.95 -9.24
CA THR A 366 3.57 30.75 -8.90
C THR A 366 3.15 31.66 -10.05
N GLN A 367 4.10 32.32 -10.72
CA GLN A 367 3.83 33.14 -11.90
C GLN A 367 3.25 32.33 -13.06
N ALA A 368 3.81 31.16 -13.32
CA ALA A 368 3.33 30.24 -14.35
C ALA A 368 1.89 29.78 -14.08
N ILE A 369 1.57 29.45 -12.82
CA ILE A 369 0.20 29.12 -12.39
C ILE A 369 -0.75 30.30 -12.63
N HIS A 370 -0.38 31.52 -12.23
CA HIS A 370 -1.22 32.70 -12.46
C HIS A 370 -1.47 32.97 -13.95
N GLN A 371 -0.45 32.75 -14.80
CA GLN A 371 -0.61 32.88 -16.24
C GLN A 371 -1.59 31.85 -16.79
N ALA A 372 -1.46 30.59 -16.39
CA ALA A 372 -2.37 29.53 -16.79
C ALA A 372 -3.82 29.79 -16.33
N GLN A 373 -4.01 30.28 -15.09
CA GLN A 373 -5.32 30.67 -14.57
C GLN A 373 -5.97 31.79 -15.39
N ARG A 374 -5.19 32.78 -15.84
CA ARG A 374 -5.69 33.83 -16.75
C ARG A 374 -6.05 33.26 -18.12
N GLN A 375 -5.20 32.40 -18.69
CA GLN A 375 -5.46 31.77 -19.99
C GLN A 375 -6.75 30.93 -19.97
N LYS A 376 -7.06 30.22 -18.86
CA LYS A 376 -8.32 29.48 -18.69
C LYS A 376 -9.58 30.34 -18.81
N ARG A 377 -9.48 31.68 -18.65
CA ARG A 377 -10.60 32.63 -18.80
C ARG A 377 -10.75 33.19 -20.21
N THR A 378 -9.94 32.73 -21.16
CA THR A 378 -10.00 33.13 -22.58
C THR A 378 -10.82 32.15 -23.41
N LEU A 379 -11.19 32.53 -24.64
CA LEU A 379 -11.86 31.61 -25.59
C LEU A 379 -11.01 30.37 -25.88
N GLN A 380 -9.69 30.54 -25.99
CA GLN A 380 -8.76 29.43 -26.16
C GLN A 380 -8.74 28.52 -24.92
N GLY A 381 -8.87 29.10 -23.73
CA GLY A 381 -9.05 28.34 -22.49
C GLY A 381 -10.32 27.47 -22.48
N LEU A 382 -11.41 27.93 -23.12
CA LEU A 382 -12.63 27.13 -23.25
C LEU A 382 -12.45 25.97 -24.23
N GLN A 383 -11.76 26.18 -25.35
CA GLN A 383 -11.41 25.10 -26.29
C GLN A 383 -10.52 24.04 -25.60
N ASN A 384 -9.50 24.48 -24.87
CA ASN A 384 -8.62 23.59 -24.10
C ASN A 384 -9.39 22.80 -23.03
N LYS A 385 -10.49 23.35 -22.49
CA LYS A 385 -11.34 22.61 -21.53
C LYS A 385 -12.05 21.43 -22.19
N LEU A 386 -12.56 21.60 -23.41
CA LEU A 386 -13.19 20.51 -24.16
C LEU A 386 -12.16 19.45 -24.56
N GLU A 387 -10.98 19.88 -25.01
CA GLU A 387 -9.87 18.97 -25.32
C GLU A 387 -9.39 18.20 -24.08
N LYS A 388 -9.36 18.86 -22.91
CA LYS A 388 -9.02 18.24 -21.64
C LYS A 388 -9.93 17.06 -21.31
N GLU A 389 -11.25 17.19 -21.50
CA GLU A 389 -12.20 16.10 -21.23
C GLU A 389 -11.93 14.90 -22.14
N ARG A 390 -11.68 15.14 -23.44
CA ARG A 390 -11.31 14.08 -24.39
C ARG A 390 -9.99 13.39 -24.02
N MET A 391 -8.98 14.17 -23.63
CA MET A 391 -7.68 13.64 -23.21
C MET A 391 -7.79 12.82 -21.92
N ILE A 392 -8.58 13.28 -20.94
CA ILE A 392 -8.84 12.52 -19.72
C ILE A 392 -9.46 11.15 -20.05
N SER A 393 -10.47 11.12 -20.93
CA SER A 393 -11.06 9.85 -21.37
C SER A 393 -10.05 8.94 -22.07
N LEU A 394 -9.17 9.50 -22.91
CA LEU A 394 -8.09 8.75 -23.56
C LEU A 394 -7.17 8.07 -22.53
N HIS A 395 -6.69 8.81 -21.52
CA HIS A 395 -5.84 8.25 -20.47
C HIS A 395 -6.55 7.21 -19.62
N ARG A 396 -7.82 7.45 -19.27
CA ARG A 396 -8.63 6.46 -18.53
C ARG A 396 -8.75 5.15 -19.31
N ASN A 397 -9.03 5.24 -20.61
CA ASN A 397 -9.11 4.07 -21.47
C ASN A 397 -7.74 3.37 -21.62
N ALA A 398 -6.65 4.12 -21.78
CA ALA A 398 -5.30 3.55 -21.78
C ALA A 398 -4.99 2.81 -20.46
N GLN A 399 -5.34 3.40 -19.33
CA GLN A 399 -5.15 2.78 -18.01
C GLN A 399 -6.00 1.52 -17.81
N ARG A 400 -7.19 1.43 -18.39
CA ARG A 400 -8.03 0.20 -18.40
C ARG A 400 -7.41 -0.92 -19.22
N LEU A 401 -6.68 -0.58 -20.29
CA LEU A 401 -6.04 -1.57 -21.16
C LEU A 401 -4.78 -2.17 -20.54
N LEU A 402 -4.17 -1.55 -19.53
CA LEU A 402 -3.00 -2.11 -18.86
C LEU A 402 -3.34 -3.43 -18.16
N LYS A 403 -2.61 -4.48 -18.49
CA LYS A 403 -2.72 -5.78 -17.83
C LYS A 403 -1.77 -5.86 -16.64
N PRO A 404 -2.14 -6.55 -15.55
CA PRO A 404 -1.23 -6.85 -14.45
C PRO A 404 -0.27 -7.97 -14.89
N LEU A 405 0.87 -7.58 -15.47
CA LEU A 405 1.92 -8.50 -15.92
C LEU A 405 3.07 -8.57 -14.92
N GLN A 406 3.73 -9.73 -14.84
CA GLN A 406 4.95 -9.87 -14.05
C GLN A 406 6.10 -9.11 -14.74
N ILE A 407 6.90 -8.39 -13.96
CA ILE A 407 8.04 -7.65 -14.49
C ILE A 407 9.32 -8.33 -14.03
N ILE A 408 10.19 -8.65 -14.98
CA ILE A 408 11.50 -9.24 -14.70
C ILE A 408 12.56 -8.22 -15.08
N ASN A 409 13.48 -7.94 -14.16
CA ASN A 409 14.61 -7.08 -14.41
C ASN A 409 15.90 -7.89 -14.66
N PRO A 410 16.37 -8.02 -15.91
CA PRO A 410 17.59 -8.79 -16.22
C PRO A 410 18.86 -8.18 -15.59
N TYR A 411 18.80 -6.89 -15.28
CA TYR A 411 19.90 -6.10 -14.72
C TYR A 411 19.85 -6.02 -13.19
N ALA A 412 18.89 -6.65 -12.53
CA ALA A 412 18.69 -6.55 -11.07
C ALA A 412 19.98 -6.80 -10.27
N ASP A 413 20.72 -7.87 -10.60
CA ASP A 413 21.97 -8.24 -9.91
C ASP A 413 23.10 -7.22 -10.09
N GLN A 414 23.01 -6.37 -11.11
CA GLN A 414 23.99 -5.33 -11.40
C GLN A 414 23.60 -4.00 -10.77
N LEU A 415 22.36 -3.81 -10.32
CA LEU A 415 21.95 -2.55 -9.71
C LEU A 415 22.61 -2.39 -8.34
N THR A 416 23.24 -1.23 -8.12
CA THR A 416 23.74 -0.83 -6.81
C THR A 416 22.85 0.24 -6.21
N PHE A 417 22.80 0.23 -4.89
CA PHE A 417 22.10 1.23 -4.10
C PHE A 417 22.89 1.44 -2.80
N LEU A 418 22.71 2.61 -2.16
CA LEU A 418 23.33 2.90 -0.86
C LEU A 418 22.99 1.80 0.15
N ASN A 419 24.02 1.34 0.88
CA ASN A 419 23.92 0.26 1.86
C ASN A 419 24.38 0.68 3.27
N ASP A 420 24.55 1.99 3.48
CA ASP A 420 25.08 2.63 4.68
C ASP A 420 24.04 2.79 5.80
N LYS A 421 22.75 2.96 5.46
CA LYS A 421 21.66 3.15 6.43
C LYS A 421 20.60 2.06 6.33
N THR A 422 20.01 1.63 7.45
CA THR A 422 18.93 0.62 7.46
C THR A 422 17.70 1.03 6.64
N ARG A 423 17.44 2.33 6.55
CA ARG A 423 16.38 2.93 5.73
C ARG A 423 16.52 2.60 4.24
N THR A 424 17.73 2.47 3.72
CA THR A 424 17.97 2.24 2.28
C THR A 424 17.40 0.91 1.80
N ARG A 425 17.14 -0.05 2.69
CA ARG A 425 16.44 -1.30 2.35
C ARG A 425 15.02 -1.03 1.81
N ARG A 426 14.29 -0.09 2.41
CA ARG A 426 12.94 0.28 1.97
C ARG A 426 12.99 1.14 0.72
N ASP A 427 13.94 2.07 0.65
CA ASP A 427 14.08 2.96 -0.50
C ASP A 427 14.59 2.21 -1.75
N HIS A 428 15.37 1.15 -1.56
CA HIS A 428 15.77 0.25 -2.64
C HIS A 428 14.57 -0.50 -3.22
N GLU A 429 13.69 -1.07 -2.39
CA GLU A 429 12.45 -1.71 -2.89
C GLU A 429 11.60 -0.71 -3.67
N LYS A 430 11.41 0.52 -3.17
CA LYS A 430 10.69 1.57 -3.90
C LYS A 430 11.33 1.90 -5.26
N TYR A 431 12.66 1.92 -5.32
CA TYR A 431 13.38 2.14 -6.56
C TYR A 431 13.15 1.00 -7.57
N LEU A 432 13.19 -0.26 -7.12
CA LEU A 432 12.86 -1.41 -7.96
C LEU A 432 11.40 -1.36 -8.45
N THR A 433 10.44 -1.11 -7.56
CA THR A 433 9.02 -0.99 -7.93
C THR A 433 8.79 0.19 -8.89
N LEU A 434 9.57 1.27 -8.79
CA LEU A 434 9.49 2.39 -9.73
C LEU A 434 9.96 1.98 -11.13
N ILE A 435 11.05 1.21 -11.23
CA ILE A 435 11.48 0.60 -12.51
C ILE A 435 10.36 -0.30 -13.05
N ASP A 436 9.78 -1.16 -12.22
CA ASP A 436 8.74 -2.08 -12.63
C ASP A 436 7.49 -1.35 -13.12
N SER A 437 7.12 -0.25 -12.47
CA SER A 437 5.99 0.59 -12.87
C SER A 437 6.21 1.26 -14.24
N ILE A 438 7.43 1.69 -14.53
CA ILE A 438 7.79 2.23 -15.86
C ILE A 438 7.72 1.13 -16.90
N ALA A 439 8.26 -0.05 -16.60
CA ALA A 439 8.21 -1.20 -17.51
C ALA A 439 6.78 -1.66 -17.80
N LEU A 440 5.92 -1.68 -16.77
CA LEU A 440 4.51 -2.05 -16.88
C LEU A 440 3.72 -1.06 -17.75
N LEU A 441 4.01 0.24 -17.64
CA LEU A 441 3.37 1.25 -18.48
C LEU A 441 3.72 1.05 -19.97
N HIS A 442 4.96 0.64 -20.26
CA HIS A 442 5.44 0.34 -21.62
C HIS A 442 5.18 -1.11 -22.05
N GLN A 443 4.30 -1.87 -21.38
CA GLN A 443 4.04 -3.28 -21.71
C GLN A 443 3.64 -3.53 -23.17
N TYR A 444 2.99 -2.55 -23.82
CA TYR A 444 2.56 -2.63 -25.23
C TYR A 444 3.63 -2.24 -26.25
N GLN A 445 4.81 -1.83 -25.78
CA GLN A 445 5.98 -1.51 -26.59
C GLN A 445 7.02 -2.63 -26.55
N ARG A 446 6.70 -3.73 -25.85
CA ARG A 446 7.64 -4.81 -25.53
C ARG A 446 7.08 -6.15 -25.93
N GLU A 447 8.00 -7.09 -26.10
CA GLU A 447 7.64 -8.48 -26.26
C GLU A 447 7.20 -9.06 -24.91
N VAL A 448 5.94 -9.51 -24.84
CA VAL A 448 5.44 -10.30 -23.71
C VAL A 448 5.95 -11.71 -23.87
N LYS A 449 6.74 -12.16 -22.89
CA LYS A 449 7.32 -13.50 -22.85
C LYS A 449 6.53 -14.37 -21.89
N THR A 450 6.56 -15.68 -22.10
CA THR A 450 5.90 -16.65 -21.22
C THR A 450 6.94 -17.62 -20.68
N ILE A 451 6.85 -17.95 -19.40
CA ILE A 451 7.62 -19.03 -18.78
C ILE A 451 6.65 -20.08 -18.24
N ASP A 452 6.93 -21.34 -18.57
CA ASP A 452 6.20 -22.48 -18.03
C ASP A 452 7.02 -23.09 -16.88
N TYR A 453 6.48 -23.07 -15.67
CA TYR A 453 7.10 -23.69 -14.51
C TYR A 453 6.08 -24.52 -13.74
N ASN A 454 6.38 -25.80 -13.50
CA ASN A 454 5.50 -26.74 -12.81
C ASN A 454 4.05 -26.83 -13.36
N GLY A 455 3.85 -26.56 -14.65
CA GLY A 455 2.53 -26.60 -15.29
C GLY A 455 1.73 -25.29 -15.21
N GLU A 456 2.30 -24.23 -14.63
CA GLU A 456 1.76 -22.88 -14.67
C GLU A 456 2.52 -22.03 -15.71
N SER A 457 1.77 -21.34 -16.56
CA SER A 457 2.29 -20.40 -17.56
C SER A 457 2.18 -18.97 -17.03
N ILE A 458 3.31 -18.30 -16.87
CA ILE A 458 3.37 -16.91 -16.37
C ILE A 458 3.83 -15.99 -17.49
N GLU A 459 3.01 -14.99 -17.82
CA GLU A 459 3.37 -13.91 -18.75
C GLU A 459 4.19 -12.84 -18.02
N TYR A 460 5.30 -12.43 -18.64
CA TYR A 460 6.17 -11.39 -18.10
C TYR A 460 6.74 -10.47 -19.17
N VAL A 461 7.18 -9.30 -18.73
CA VAL A 461 7.87 -8.30 -19.55
C VAL A 461 9.24 -8.02 -18.95
N GLU A 462 10.25 -7.85 -19.81
CA GLU A 462 11.61 -7.51 -19.37
C GLU A 462 11.79 -5.99 -19.25
N VAL A 463 12.52 -5.59 -18.21
CA VAL A 463 13.00 -4.21 -18.02
C VAL A 463 14.11 -3.88 -19.04
N THR A 464 14.06 -2.67 -19.57
CA THR A 464 15.06 -2.11 -20.50
C THR A 464 15.99 -1.13 -19.78
N LEU A 465 17.10 -0.75 -20.42
CA LEU A 465 18.03 0.23 -19.85
C LEU A 465 17.41 1.64 -19.75
N GLU A 466 16.51 1.99 -20.67
CA GLU A 466 15.80 3.28 -20.69
C GLU A 466 14.88 3.45 -19.48
N ASP A 467 14.28 2.35 -18.99
CA ASP A 467 13.50 2.33 -17.75
C ASP A 467 14.36 2.68 -16.56
N ILE A 468 15.54 2.08 -16.49
CA ILE A 468 16.50 2.27 -15.39
C ILE A 468 17.03 3.71 -15.43
N GLU A 469 17.31 4.25 -16.62
CA GLU A 469 17.72 5.65 -16.76
C GLU A 469 16.63 6.62 -16.27
N THR A 470 15.37 6.34 -16.63
CA THR A 470 14.24 7.16 -16.22
C THR A 470 13.96 7.04 -14.72
N ALA A 471 14.00 5.82 -14.19
CA ALA A 471 13.89 5.56 -12.76
C ALA A 471 15.02 6.26 -11.99
N ASN A 472 16.26 6.21 -12.49
CA ASN A 472 17.39 6.94 -11.94
C ASN A 472 17.06 8.43 -11.86
N LYS A 473 16.69 9.08 -12.97
CA LYS A 473 16.35 10.53 -12.98
C LYS A 473 15.31 10.88 -11.91
N LEU A 474 14.23 10.10 -11.82
CA LEU A 474 13.19 10.31 -10.80
C LEU A 474 13.68 10.04 -9.37
N ALA A 475 14.46 8.98 -9.16
CA ALA A 475 14.99 8.60 -7.85
C ALA A 475 15.97 9.63 -7.29
N HIS A 476 16.85 10.21 -8.11
CA HIS A 476 17.76 11.27 -7.68
C HIS A 476 16.98 12.47 -7.10
N ASP A 477 15.88 12.85 -7.73
CA ASP A 477 15.07 13.98 -7.28
C ASP A 477 14.15 13.65 -6.10
N ILE A 478 13.62 12.43 -6.02
CA ILE A 478 12.61 12.06 -5.00
C ILE A 478 13.28 11.44 -3.77
N LEU A 479 14.09 10.39 -3.98
CA LEU A 479 14.77 9.65 -2.91
C LEU A 479 16.03 10.40 -2.44
N GLY A 480 16.76 11.06 -3.34
CA GLY A 480 17.92 11.88 -2.98
C GLY A 480 17.58 13.06 -2.07
N ARG A 481 16.34 13.57 -2.12
CA ARG A 481 15.85 14.60 -1.18
C ARG A 481 15.56 14.04 0.21
N THR A 482 15.21 12.76 0.32
CA THR A 482 14.78 12.11 1.57
C THR A 482 15.92 11.47 2.37
N LEU A 483 17.06 11.20 1.74
CA LEU A 483 18.26 10.62 2.37
C LEU A 483 19.18 11.66 3.02
N ASP A 484 18.99 12.92 2.67
CA ASP A 484 19.49 14.01 3.49
C ASP A 484 18.74 14.05 4.81
N GLU A 485 19.43 14.36 5.89
CA GLU A 485 18.86 14.35 7.24
C GLU A 485 17.87 15.51 7.44
N LEU A 486 17.95 16.54 6.58
CA LEU A 486 17.07 17.69 6.61
C LEU A 486 15.80 17.48 5.77
N PRO A 487 14.60 17.67 6.36
CA PRO A 487 13.35 17.71 5.59
C PRO A 487 13.40 18.74 4.46
N PRO A 488 12.70 18.52 3.32
CA PRO A 488 12.81 19.37 2.13
C PRO A 488 12.57 20.87 2.39
N GLN A 489 11.59 21.19 3.24
CA GLN A 489 11.29 22.57 3.65
C GLN A 489 12.40 23.15 4.54
N THR A 490 12.96 22.36 5.45
CA THR A 490 14.10 22.78 6.29
C THR A 490 15.34 23.04 5.43
N ARG A 491 15.64 22.18 4.43
CA ARG A 491 16.74 22.42 3.48
C ARG A 491 16.51 23.69 2.67
N LYS A 492 15.29 23.93 2.18
CA LYS A 492 14.94 25.16 1.45
C LYS A 492 15.20 26.39 2.31
N LEU A 493 14.82 26.36 3.58
CA LEU A 493 15.10 27.44 4.52
C LEU A 493 16.61 27.62 4.72
N LEU A 494 17.38 26.53 4.90
CA LEU A 494 18.84 26.59 5.02
C LEU A 494 19.48 27.26 3.81
N LYS A 495 19.10 26.88 2.58
CA LYS A 495 19.59 27.52 1.34
C LYS A 495 19.24 29.01 1.27
N GLN A 496 18.04 29.40 1.69
CA GLN A 496 17.66 30.81 1.74
C GLN A 496 18.43 31.60 2.80
N ILE A 497 18.72 30.98 3.96
CA ILE A 497 19.58 31.59 4.99
C ILE A 497 21.00 31.74 4.46
N GLN A 498 21.55 30.75 3.75
CA GLN A 498 22.86 30.86 3.09
C GLN A 498 22.91 32.02 2.12
N GLN A 499 21.92 32.15 1.24
CA GLN A 499 21.83 33.28 0.29
C GLN A 499 21.78 34.63 1.01
N LEU A 500 20.97 34.74 2.08
CA LEU A 500 20.91 35.94 2.91
C LEU A 500 22.29 36.27 3.49
N VAL A 501 22.92 35.30 4.16
CA VAL A 501 24.21 35.47 4.82
C VAL A 501 25.29 35.85 3.81
N GLN A 502 25.37 35.14 2.68
CA GLN A 502 26.34 35.43 1.63
C GLN A 502 26.16 36.84 1.07
N SER A 503 24.92 37.24 0.73
CA SER A 503 24.65 38.60 0.22
C SER A 503 25.00 39.70 1.22
N GLU A 504 24.75 39.49 2.50
CA GLU A 504 25.04 40.47 3.56
C GLU A 504 26.53 40.50 3.89
N CYS A 505 27.22 39.36 3.91
CA CYS A 505 28.66 39.27 4.07
C CYS A 505 29.40 39.97 2.93
N GLU A 506 28.93 39.84 1.67
CA GLU A 506 29.47 40.54 0.52
C GLU A 506 29.28 42.06 0.62
N VAL A 507 28.08 42.51 1.02
CA VAL A 507 27.76 43.94 1.17
C VAL A 507 28.54 44.58 2.33
N GLN A 508 28.61 43.90 3.47
CA GLN A 508 29.22 44.40 4.70
C GLN A 508 30.74 44.12 4.77
N LYS A 509 31.26 43.30 3.86
CA LYS A 509 32.67 42.84 3.82
C LYS A 509 33.12 42.19 5.13
N ILE A 510 32.25 41.37 5.71
CA ILE A 510 32.51 40.61 6.94
C ILE A 510 32.50 39.12 6.66
N GLU A 511 33.23 38.36 7.46
CA GLU A 511 33.25 36.89 7.36
C GLU A 511 31.91 36.29 7.85
N GLN A 512 31.53 35.12 7.33
CA GLN A 512 30.26 34.45 7.62
C GLN A 512 30.01 34.21 9.11
N ASN A 513 31.04 33.77 9.82
CA ASN A 513 31.08 33.53 11.27
C ASN A 513 30.87 34.81 12.12
N GLN A 514 30.98 36.00 11.53
CA GLN A 514 30.76 37.28 12.24
C GLN A 514 29.37 37.84 12.00
N PHE A 515 28.64 37.31 11.01
CA PHE A 515 27.31 37.79 10.69
C PHE A 515 26.24 37.10 11.54
N ARG A 516 25.52 37.91 12.34
CA ARG A 516 24.40 37.46 13.17
C ARG A 516 23.10 38.01 12.62
N PHE A 517 22.08 37.17 12.59
CA PHE A 517 20.76 37.55 12.08
C PHE A 517 19.65 37.10 13.02
N SER A 518 18.58 37.90 13.11
CA SER A 518 17.42 37.56 13.93
C SER A 518 16.37 36.80 13.13
N ARG A 519 15.47 36.09 13.81
CA ARG A 519 14.29 35.46 13.17
C ARG A 519 13.46 36.46 12.36
N LYS A 520 13.35 37.71 12.84
CA LYS A 520 12.65 38.79 12.15
C LYS A 520 13.30 39.08 10.79
N ARG A 521 14.64 39.12 10.73
CA ARG A 521 15.39 39.37 9.50
C ARG A 521 15.20 38.25 8.49
N ILE A 522 15.26 36.99 8.93
CA ILE A 522 14.97 35.83 8.07
C ILE A 522 13.56 35.95 7.51
N ARG A 523 12.57 36.28 8.35
CA ARG A 523 11.18 36.44 7.91
C ARG A 523 11.01 37.53 6.84
N GLU A 524 11.68 38.66 7.00
CA GLU A 524 11.63 39.75 6.01
C GLU A 524 12.25 39.34 4.69
N PHE A 525 13.31 38.53 4.72
CA PHE A 525 13.99 38.04 3.52
C PHE A 525 13.23 36.90 2.83
N THR A 526 12.80 35.89 3.58
CA THR A 526 12.21 34.66 3.03
C THR A 526 10.70 34.73 2.88
N GLN A 527 10.02 35.61 3.62
CA GLN A 527 8.56 35.71 3.72
C GLN A 527 7.86 34.48 4.32
N TRP A 528 8.57 33.64 5.07
CA TRP A 528 8.00 32.46 5.73
C TRP A 528 7.11 32.84 6.92
N GLY A 529 6.12 31.99 7.23
CA GLY A 529 5.28 32.16 8.41
C GLY A 529 6.06 32.02 9.73
N ASN A 530 5.63 32.71 10.79
CA ASN A 530 6.33 32.70 12.08
C ASN A 530 6.40 31.30 12.72
N THR A 531 5.31 30.52 12.60
CA THR A 531 5.25 29.14 13.11
C THR A 531 6.20 28.22 12.35
N GLN A 532 6.21 28.30 11.02
CA GLN A 532 7.12 27.52 10.17
C GLN A 532 8.58 27.85 10.51
N LEU A 533 8.94 29.14 10.60
CA LEU A 533 10.28 29.55 10.98
C LEU A 533 10.67 29.02 12.36
N LYS A 534 9.77 29.02 13.35
CA LYS A 534 10.07 28.49 14.67
C LYS A 534 10.40 26.99 14.62
N VAL A 535 9.62 26.20 13.89
CA VAL A 535 9.83 24.74 13.75
C VAL A 535 11.12 24.44 13.00
N HIS A 536 11.33 25.06 11.83
CA HIS A 536 12.48 24.74 10.98
C HIS A 536 13.79 25.32 11.52
N LEU A 537 13.79 26.50 12.16
CA LEU A 537 14.99 27.03 12.83
C LEU A 537 15.39 26.17 14.04
N HIS A 538 14.42 25.66 14.80
CA HIS A 538 14.71 24.74 15.90
C HIS A 538 15.40 23.47 15.40
N ARG A 539 14.91 22.88 14.29
CA ARG A 539 15.55 21.71 13.68
C ARG A 539 16.96 22.00 13.19
N LEU A 540 17.17 23.16 12.54
CA LEU A 540 18.51 23.58 12.10
C LEU A 540 19.46 23.83 13.28
N GLU A 541 18.94 24.29 14.42
CA GLU A 541 19.69 24.43 15.67
C GLU A 541 20.03 23.07 16.30
N GLU A 542 19.05 22.16 16.39
CA GLU A 542 19.25 20.79 16.90
C GLU A 542 20.25 19.98 16.08
N MET A 543 20.30 20.23 14.77
CA MET A 543 21.22 19.58 13.84
C MET A 543 22.52 20.38 13.64
N GLU A 544 22.76 21.39 14.48
CA GLU A 544 24.00 22.20 14.52
C GLU A 544 24.33 22.97 13.23
N TYR A 545 23.38 23.13 12.32
CA TYR A 545 23.52 24.00 11.13
C TYR A 545 23.48 25.49 11.52
N LEU A 546 22.77 25.83 12.59
CA LEU A 546 22.65 27.17 13.15
C LEU A 546 23.06 27.18 14.62
N LEU A 547 23.79 28.22 15.03
CA LEU A 547 24.09 28.49 16.43
C LEU A 547 23.17 29.60 16.96
N ALA A 548 22.41 29.30 18.01
CA ALA A 548 21.55 30.29 18.66
C ALA A 548 22.32 31.08 19.73
N HIS A 549 22.35 32.40 19.55
CA HIS A 549 22.87 33.36 20.52
C HIS A 549 21.72 34.02 21.26
N ARG A 550 21.85 34.13 22.59
CA ARG A 550 20.94 34.94 23.40
C ARG A 550 21.32 36.41 23.26
N GLY A 551 20.44 37.20 22.65
CA GLY A 551 20.60 38.65 22.57
C GLY A 551 20.54 39.33 23.94
N GLY A 552 21.23 40.46 24.08
CA GLY A 552 21.22 41.29 25.29
C GLY A 552 19.88 42.02 25.47
N ARG A 553 19.42 42.13 26.74
CA ARG A 553 18.08 42.61 27.18
C ARG A 553 16.91 41.67 26.87
N GLY A 554 17.14 40.36 27.02
CA GLY A 554 16.12 39.43 27.53
C GLY A 554 15.05 38.91 26.57
N GLN A 555 14.99 39.29 25.28
CA GLN A 555 13.92 38.78 24.39
C GLN A 555 14.26 38.56 22.90
N SER A 556 15.51 38.72 22.44
CA SER A 556 15.86 38.45 21.04
C SER A 556 16.78 37.24 20.88
N PHE A 557 16.34 36.26 20.08
CA PHE A 557 17.20 35.19 19.59
C PHE A 557 17.93 35.69 18.34
N GLU A 558 19.25 35.67 18.38
CA GLU A 558 20.13 35.86 17.22
C GLU A 558 20.66 34.50 16.79
N TYR A 559 20.89 34.33 15.49
CA TYR A 559 21.36 33.10 14.90
C TYR A 559 22.63 33.39 14.10
N GLU A 560 23.55 32.43 14.11
CA GLU A 560 24.77 32.41 13.31
C GLU A 560 24.76 31.14 12.45
N LEU A 561 25.19 31.25 11.19
CA LEU A 561 25.23 30.13 10.25
C LEU A 561 26.58 29.42 10.31
N LEU A 562 26.60 28.18 10.80
CA LEU A 562 27.80 27.36 10.93
C LEU A 562 28.12 26.53 9.66
N TYR A 563 27.15 26.37 8.76
CA TYR A 563 27.27 25.51 7.59
C TYR A 563 27.98 26.20 6.41
N ASP A 564 29.07 25.60 5.92
CA ASP A 564 29.89 26.08 4.79
C ASP A 564 29.72 25.14 3.59
N ALA A 565 28.81 25.48 2.67
CA ALA A 565 28.47 24.63 1.53
C ALA A 565 29.27 25.03 0.28
N LYS A 566 30.45 24.46 0.12
CA LYS A 566 31.23 24.60 -1.12
C LYS A 566 31.01 23.44 -2.12
N SER A 567 30.12 22.48 -1.85
CA SER A 567 30.04 21.26 -2.70
C SER A 567 28.68 20.56 -2.88
N ASP A 568 27.52 21.18 -2.60
CA ASP A 568 26.21 20.49 -2.69
C ASP A 568 25.25 21.09 -3.75
N GLU A 569 25.75 21.29 -4.97
CA GLU A 569 24.91 21.82 -6.05
C GLU A 569 24.00 20.80 -6.76
N VAL A 570 24.10 19.49 -6.46
CA VAL A 570 23.23 18.50 -7.12
C VAL A 570 22.62 17.55 -6.09
N ASN A 571 21.27 17.48 -6.06
CA ASN A 571 20.55 16.42 -5.38
C ASN A 571 20.87 15.10 -6.11
N HIS A 572 21.96 14.44 -5.72
CA HIS A 572 22.41 13.22 -6.36
C HIS A 572 22.41 12.09 -5.34
N LEU A 573 21.60 11.07 -5.59
CA LEU A 573 21.67 9.81 -4.88
C LEU A 573 22.97 9.08 -5.24
N MET A 574 24.00 9.23 -4.40
CA MET A 574 25.27 8.54 -4.57
C MET A 574 25.04 7.02 -4.60
N GLY A 575 25.71 6.29 -5.51
CA GLY A 575 25.66 4.82 -5.51
C GLY A 575 24.60 4.18 -6.42
N LEU A 576 23.79 4.96 -7.15
CA LEU A 576 23.12 4.45 -8.34
C LEU A 576 24.16 4.20 -9.45
N LEU A 577 24.06 3.08 -10.15
CA LEU A 577 24.96 2.76 -11.25
C LEU A 577 24.56 3.48 -12.54
N ASP A 578 25.56 4.01 -13.24
CA ASP A 578 25.39 4.56 -14.59
C ASP A 578 24.96 3.45 -15.54
N THR A 579 23.93 3.72 -16.34
CA THR A 579 23.39 2.77 -17.33
C THR A 579 24.43 2.36 -18.37
N GLU A 580 25.44 3.19 -18.64
CA GLU A 580 26.58 2.88 -19.53
C GLU A 580 27.44 1.70 -19.04
N LYS A 581 27.37 1.34 -17.76
CA LYS A 581 28.13 0.23 -17.16
C LYS A 581 27.34 -1.09 -17.12
N LEU A 582 26.05 -1.08 -17.45
CA LEU A 582 25.19 -2.25 -17.44
C LEU A 582 25.41 -3.10 -18.71
N THR A 583 25.64 -4.40 -18.54
CA THR A 583 25.82 -5.33 -19.67
C THR A 583 24.73 -6.40 -19.67
N TYR A 584 24.10 -6.60 -20.82
CA TYR A 584 23.03 -7.59 -20.97
C TYR A 584 23.60 -9.00 -21.20
N ASP A 585 23.35 -9.94 -20.28
CA ASP A 585 23.72 -11.34 -20.45
C ASP A 585 22.56 -12.13 -21.11
N LYS A 586 22.74 -12.49 -22.38
CA LYS A 586 21.79 -13.30 -23.16
C LYS A 586 21.50 -14.67 -22.57
N LYS A 587 22.26 -15.16 -21.58
CA LYS A 587 21.96 -16.42 -20.88
C LYS A 587 20.85 -16.29 -19.83
N LYS A 588 20.47 -15.06 -19.46
CA LYS A 588 19.36 -14.79 -18.52
C LYS A 588 17.99 -14.72 -19.20
N SER A 589 17.93 -14.62 -20.53
CA SER A 589 16.66 -14.69 -21.28
C SER A 589 16.21 -16.15 -21.37
N GLY A 590 15.12 -16.50 -20.68
CA GLY A 590 14.36 -17.74 -20.85
C GLY A 590 15.18 -19.03 -20.89
N VAL A 591 15.12 -19.82 -19.82
CA VAL A 591 15.67 -21.18 -19.80
C VAL A 591 14.96 -22.02 -20.85
N ASN A 592 15.50 -22.02 -22.08
CA ASN A 592 15.06 -22.91 -23.13
C ASN A 592 15.44 -24.32 -22.69
N GLY A 593 14.40 -25.12 -22.41
CA GLY A 593 14.49 -26.53 -22.03
C GLY A 593 15.12 -27.41 -23.12
N LYS A 594 16.44 -27.29 -23.32
CA LYS A 594 17.24 -28.26 -24.04
C LYS A 594 18.14 -29.00 -23.05
N LYS A 595 17.58 -30.13 -22.61
CA LYS A 595 18.23 -31.40 -22.31
C LYS A 595 19.75 -31.35 -22.17
N SER A 596 20.18 -31.68 -20.96
CA SER A 596 21.49 -32.26 -20.67
C SER A 596 21.66 -33.54 -21.50
N ASP A 597 22.11 -33.40 -22.75
CA ASP A 597 22.69 -34.51 -23.48
C ASP A 597 24.02 -34.88 -22.82
N LEU A 598 24.07 -36.15 -22.41
CA LEU A 598 25.24 -36.89 -21.98
C LEU A 598 26.41 -36.65 -22.95
N ASN A 599 27.35 -35.81 -22.54
CA ASN A 599 28.70 -35.82 -23.10
C ASN A 599 29.71 -35.96 -21.98
N VAL A 600 30.12 -37.21 -21.79
CA VAL A 600 31.34 -37.60 -21.09
C VAL A 600 32.51 -36.98 -21.85
N ASN A 601 33.07 -35.90 -21.31
CA ASN A 601 34.46 -35.44 -21.40
C ASN A 601 34.52 -33.91 -21.34
N LYS A 602 34.65 -33.39 -20.12
CA LYS A 602 35.54 -32.27 -19.72
C LYS A 602 35.11 -31.76 -18.35
N SER A 603 35.61 -32.43 -17.32
CA SER A 603 35.66 -31.89 -15.97
C SER A 603 36.97 -31.14 -15.83
N GLU A 604 36.94 -29.81 -15.83
CA GLU A 604 38.06 -29.03 -15.30
C GLU A 604 37.62 -28.29 -14.03
N SER A 605 38.40 -28.55 -13.00
CA SER A 605 38.22 -28.18 -11.62
C SER A 605 38.91 -26.86 -11.31
N SER A 606 38.17 -25.90 -10.72
CA SER A 606 38.76 -24.71 -10.12
C SER A 606 38.21 -24.48 -8.71
N ARG A 607 38.73 -25.27 -7.76
CA ARG A 607 38.85 -24.87 -6.35
C ARG A 607 40.31 -24.44 -6.11
N PRO A 608 40.60 -23.31 -5.46
CA PRO A 608 41.97 -22.96 -5.11
C PRO A 608 42.39 -23.77 -3.87
N GLN A 609 43.38 -24.64 -4.04
CA GLN A 609 44.04 -25.35 -2.96
C GLN A 609 45.27 -24.55 -2.51
N VAL A 610 45.26 -24.15 -1.23
CA VAL A 610 46.35 -23.45 -0.55
C VAL A 610 47.58 -24.37 -0.48
N GLY A 611 48.63 -24.05 -1.21
CA GLY A 611 49.91 -24.74 -1.21
C GLY A 611 50.88 -24.17 -0.16
N ARG A 612 51.22 -24.99 0.84
CA ARG A 612 52.40 -24.81 1.70
C ARG A 612 53.68 -25.12 0.92
N VAL A 613 54.73 -24.33 1.10
CA VAL A 613 56.12 -24.71 0.81
C VAL A 613 56.91 -24.66 2.13
N SER A 614 57.52 -25.79 2.48
CA SER A 614 58.59 -25.96 3.49
C SER A 614 59.92 -26.12 2.72
N ALA A 615 61.17 -25.95 3.21
CA ALA A 615 61.75 -26.05 4.55
C ALA A 615 63.24 -25.56 4.57
N LEU A 616 63.84 -25.65 5.78
CA LEU A 616 65.27 -25.76 6.19
C LEU A 616 65.88 -24.45 6.74
N ILE A 617 66.46 -24.38 7.95
CA ILE A 617 67.61 -25.16 8.49
C ILE A 617 67.68 -25.14 10.05
N LYS A 618 68.11 -26.30 10.61
CA LYS A 618 68.78 -26.65 11.92
C LYS A 618 68.05 -26.63 13.28
N ALA A 619 68.34 -27.71 14.02
CA ALA A 619 67.87 -28.12 15.35
C ALA A 619 69.02 -28.05 16.42
N PRO A 620 68.94 -28.70 17.60
CA PRO A 620 68.44 -28.15 18.87
C PRO A 620 69.46 -28.22 20.04
N GLN A 621 69.16 -27.63 21.20
CA GLN A 621 69.79 -27.94 22.49
C GLN A 621 68.74 -28.08 23.62
N ALA A 622 69.10 -28.88 24.63
CA ALA A 622 68.20 -29.62 25.52
C ALA A 622 68.12 -29.09 26.97
N LYS A 623 66.89 -29.18 27.57
CA LYS A 623 66.43 -29.62 28.93
C LYS A 623 67.20 -29.21 30.23
N PRO A 624 66.67 -29.43 31.47
CA PRO A 624 65.31 -29.77 32.00
C PRO A 624 64.88 -28.80 33.18
N THR A 625 63.74 -28.87 33.91
CA THR A 625 63.33 -29.89 34.93
C THR A 625 61.99 -29.49 35.62
N ILE A 626 60.98 -30.38 35.60
CA ILE A 626 60.08 -30.97 36.66
C ILE A 626 59.71 -30.05 37.89
N ILE A 627 58.47 -29.91 38.44
CA ILE A 627 57.62 -30.86 39.22
C ILE A 627 56.18 -30.29 39.51
N TYR A 628 55.20 -31.21 39.51
CA TYR A 628 53.81 -31.31 40.07
C TYR A 628 53.54 -30.58 41.44
N SER A 629 52.35 -30.37 42.03
CA SER A 629 50.96 -30.90 41.95
C SER A 629 50.01 -30.09 42.87
N ASP A 630 48.71 -30.07 42.51
CA ASP A 630 47.47 -30.22 43.30
C ASP A 630 47.23 -29.62 44.71
N SER A 631 46.07 -28.96 44.86
CA SER A 631 44.87 -29.39 45.64
C SER A 631 44.20 -28.33 46.54
N GLY A 632 42.85 -28.34 46.52
CA GLY A 632 41.94 -28.06 47.65
C GLY A 632 41.62 -26.59 47.99
N SER A 633 40.46 -26.02 47.63
CA SER A 633 39.11 -26.20 48.21
C SER A 633 38.78 -25.28 49.41
N VAL A 634 37.71 -24.47 49.24
CA VAL A 634 36.58 -24.28 50.20
C VAL A 634 36.56 -23.06 51.16
N LEU A 635 35.48 -22.27 50.97
CA LEU A 635 34.59 -21.51 51.90
C LEU A 635 34.90 -20.13 52.50
N SER A 636 33.77 -19.39 52.54
CA SER A 636 33.22 -18.48 53.57
C SER A 636 33.59 -16.98 53.60
N GLU A 637 32.61 -16.20 53.15
CA GLU A 637 31.84 -15.19 53.90
C GLU A 637 32.49 -13.95 54.55
N CYS A 638 31.86 -12.83 54.17
CA CYS A 638 31.28 -11.79 55.03
C CYS A 638 32.07 -10.51 55.41
N THR A 639 31.34 -9.42 55.13
CA THR A 639 31.12 -8.21 55.94
C THR A 639 32.03 -6.98 55.78
N SER A 640 31.40 -5.97 55.14
CA SER A 640 31.01 -4.66 55.69
C SER A 640 31.99 -3.45 55.68
N ARG A 641 31.54 -2.45 54.90
CA ARG A 641 31.30 -1.01 55.21
C ARG A 641 32.40 -0.10 55.79
N GLY A 642 32.41 1.11 55.22
CA GLY A 642 32.99 2.36 55.72
C GLY A 642 33.88 2.97 54.63
N VAL A 643 33.61 4.11 54.01
CA VAL A 643 32.92 5.37 54.41
C VAL A 643 32.22 5.96 53.19
#